data_AF-A0A7C0VS40-F1
#
_entry.id   AF-A0A7C0VS40-F1
#
_cell.length_a   1.000
_cell.length_b   1.000
_cell.length_c   1.000
_cell.angle_alpha   90.00
_cell.angle_beta   90.00
_cell.angle_gamma   90.00
#
_symmetry.space_group_name_H-M   'P 1'
#
loop_
_entity.id
_entity.type
_entity.pdbx_description
1 polymer ?
#
loop_
_entity_poly.entity_id
_entity_poly.type
_entity_poly.pdbx_seq_one_letter_code
_entity_poly.pdbx_strand_id
1 'polypeptide(L)'
;MKKGIIFTMDSVLALGMLLVLALFVASFGLMTSRSEREYQQLNFLAKDAIQLLSTMEVWEAKEKPTINNLISKGVIKNEDMNKTLLDLIGTLWEMKNYSLAENVTREVLENLIDDSCFKLTIGEEKIYSSCEEDGWSIAIATRIESGYELGKPPSGYIARAWATKVKKNTTEIIPFFPEGSGWKVIAGNGGPLEITKEFYIPEDYELLKAVLHFSFHVGNIHTEQAMFQKVNVNGENIRQEVLDNILYSQCEAIGSEITCAVYSVVEITDLLQPGMNEIYIEMGAPQTYHTHSHPGMRIVLTYSVIQEMLSGNRTFRKRVYFDDVVGRTGAWSTLSFYLPENATNYDAILSLKLRDIEDSAFFGTNTSDVMVFVNSENPVYTDGNEAHPTYPYFYCYSINWKNYYCYRTLSEPRDINITLNITPYLQPGTNIVSVYVNCYGDYHWGDDKAEIYAEEVENPLGSSYVEVYYELPSPKFQYGEVDLTKEIEFGGNESNPKLFQFNLTQAESRVIESFTHIAQGFSSMLEINITHDNEPWRTAFISPAPRAIPESAYLQPSVWKAGDNYINLRDFQPGGSTSPTNYILPWSSFEYTYIVKGIVGYGDVFNTSEEAVNDAIQRLVNELGSNVDATDIVIENKSVQGIRWLWGPSLFNLMVWKP
;
A
#
# COMPACT_ATOMS: atom_id res chain seq x y z
N MET A 1 -16.46 29.50 119.18
CA MET A 1 -17.43 29.59 118.07
C MET A 1 -16.83 28.93 116.84
N LYS A 2 -17.46 27.87 116.29
CA LYS A 2 -17.02 27.28 115.01
C LYS A 2 -17.53 28.19 113.87
N LYS A 3 -16.61 28.74 113.07
CA LYS A 3 -16.96 29.51 111.87
C LYS A 3 -17.21 28.52 110.74
N GLY A 4 -18.46 28.38 110.31
CA GLY A 4 -18.82 27.69 109.08
C GLY A 4 -18.69 28.64 107.90
N ILE A 5 -18.07 28.21 106.81
CA ILE A 5 -18.04 28.95 105.55
C ILE A 5 -19.32 28.60 104.79
N ILE A 6 -20.16 29.60 104.54
CA ILE A 6 -21.37 29.48 103.72
C ILE A 6 -21.00 29.98 102.33
N PHE A 7 -20.97 29.08 101.35
CA PHE A 7 -20.86 29.47 99.94
C PHE A 7 -22.24 29.86 99.41
N THR A 8 -22.31 30.94 98.64
CA THR A 8 -23.52 31.27 97.89
C THR A 8 -23.71 30.25 96.76
N MET A 9 -24.95 29.94 96.38
CA MET A 9 -25.24 28.99 95.31
C MET A 9 -24.48 29.32 94.02
N ASP A 10 -24.35 30.61 93.71
CA ASP A 10 -23.61 31.11 92.54
C ASP A 10 -22.11 30.75 92.60
N SER A 11 -21.51 30.76 93.79
CA SER A 11 -20.11 30.36 93.98
C SER A 11 -19.94 28.86 93.73
N VAL A 12 -20.90 28.03 94.14
CA VAL A 12 -20.88 26.58 93.91
C VAL A 12 -21.08 26.26 92.43
N LEU A 13 -21.99 26.96 91.75
CA LEU A 13 -22.23 26.80 90.31
C LEU A 13 -21.03 27.26 89.48
N ALA A 14 -20.42 28.40 89.83
CA ALA A 14 -19.20 28.88 89.18
C ALA A 14 -18.02 27.92 89.36
N LEU A 15 -17.84 27.38 90.58
CA LEU A 15 -16.80 26.38 90.84
C LEU A 15 -17.07 25.08 90.07
N GLY A 16 -18.34 24.66 89.99
CA GLY A 16 -18.75 23.49 89.22
C GLY A 16 -18.48 23.65 87.72
N MET A 17 -18.82 24.81 87.14
CA MET A 17 -18.53 25.11 85.73
C MET A 17 -17.02 25.17 85.46
N LEU A 18 -16.23 25.77 86.36
CA LEU A 18 -14.78 25.78 86.26
C LEU A 18 -14.19 24.36 86.30
N LEU A 19 -14.74 23.48 87.13
CA LEU A 19 -14.30 22.09 87.25
C LEU A 19 -14.65 21.29 85.98
N VAL A 20 -15.85 21.49 85.41
CA VAL A 20 -16.24 20.86 84.14
C VAL A 20 -15.37 21.38 82.99
N LEU A 21 -15.11 22.68 82.92
CA LEU A 21 -14.25 23.27 81.89
C LEU A 21 -12.80 22.77 82.02
N ALA A 22 -12.27 22.66 83.25
CA ALA A 22 -10.94 22.13 83.50
C ALA A 22 -10.84 20.63 83.11
N LEU A 23 -11.87 19.84 83.43
CA LEU A 23 -11.95 18.43 83.02
C LEU A 23 -12.08 18.28 81.50
N PHE A 24 -12.83 19.16 80.84
CA PHE A 24 -12.98 19.19 79.38
C PHE A 24 -11.67 19.58 78.69
N VAL A 25 -10.96 20.60 79.17
CA VAL A 25 -9.64 20.97 78.62
C VAL A 25 -8.61 19.86 78.87
N ALA A 26 -8.65 19.19 80.02
CA ALA A 26 -7.78 18.07 80.31
C ALA A 26 -8.04 16.85 79.40
N SER A 27 -9.28 16.65 78.91
CA SER A 27 -9.60 15.52 78.01
C SER A 27 -9.08 15.70 76.59
N PHE A 28 -8.89 16.94 76.09
CA PHE A 28 -8.31 17.20 74.77
C PHE A 28 -6.78 17.01 74.72
N GLY A 29 -6.08 17.06 75.85
CA GLY A 29 -4.61 17.12 75.88
C GLY A 29 -3.86 15.79 75.70
N LEU A 30 -4.54 14.63 75.67
CA LEU A 30 -3.85 13.35 75.92
C LEU A 30 -4.01 12.24 74.85
N MET A 31 -4.80 12.39 73.79
CA MET A 31 -5.07 11.26 72.87
C MET A 31 -4.63 11.41 71.41
N THR A 32 -4.21 12.57 70.92
CA THR A 32 -3.85 12.74 69.49
C THR A 32 -2.36 12.94 69.20
N SER A 33 -1.54 13.39 70.16
CA SER A 33 -0.13 13.74 69.86
C SER A 33 0.85 12.57 69.86
N ARG A 34 0.49 11.41 70.43
CA ARG A 34 1.42 10.28 70.58
C ARG A 34 1.53 9.43 69.32
N SER A 35 0.41 9.07 68.69
CA SER A 35 0.38 8.26 67.46
C SER A 35 0.94 9.01 66.25
N GLU A 36 0.67 10.31 66.13
CA GLU A 36 1.19 11.13 65.03
C GLU A 36 2.71 11.32 65.13
N ARG A 37 3.25 11.52 66.33
CA ARG A 37 4.70 11.58 66.56
C ARG A 37 5.39 10.25 66.29
N GLU A 38 4.77 9.14 66.68
CA GLU A 38 5.29 7.80 66.45
C GLU A 38 5.34 7.46 64.95
N TYR A 39 4.27 7.77 64.21
CA TYR A 39 4.26 7.65 62.75
C TYR A 39 5.31 8.55 62.08
N GLN A 40 5.47 9.80 62.55
CA GLN A 40 6.51 10.70 62.03
C GLN A 40 7.93 10.14 62.25
N GLN A 41 8.20 9.55 63.42
CA GLN A 41 9.48 8.90 63.70
C GLN A 41 9.73 7.70 62.78
N LEU A 42 8.74 6.82 62.60
CA LEU A 42 8.82 5.69 61.68
C LEU A 42 9.04 6.15 60.22
N ASN A 43 8.39 7.25 59.81
CA ASN A 43 8.55 7.81 58.47
C ASN A 43 9.94 8.41 58.25
N PHE A 44 10.52 9.10 59.23
CA PHE A 44 11.91 9.55 59.13
C PHE A 44 12.87 8.36 59.05
N LEU A 45 12.66 7.34 59.88
CA LEU A 45 13.49 6.13 59.86
C LEU A 45 13.41 5.39 58.51
N ALA A 46 12.21 5.23 57.95
CA ALA A 46 12.01 4.62 56.63
C ALA A 46 12.70 5.44 55.52
N LYS A 47 12.56 6.78 55.55
CA LYS A 47 13.19 7.67 54.56
C LYS A 47 14.70 7.65 54.63
N ASP A 48 15.26 7.74 55.84
CA ASP A 48 16.70 7.77 56.04
C ASP A 48 17.33 6.42 55.65
N ALA A 49 16.68 5.31 56.00
CA ALA A 49 17.18 3.99 55.66
C ALA A 49 17.12 3.68 54.15
N ILE A 50 16.04 4.04 53.45
CA ILE A 50 16.00 3.85 51.99
C ILE A 50 16.93 4.84 51.28
N GLN A 51 17.08 6.06 51.80
CA GLN A 51 18.02 7.05 51.29
C GLN A 51 19.45 6.52 51.43
N LEU A 52 19.81 5.95 52.59
CA LEU A 52 21.09 5.31 52.83
C LEU A 52 21.37 4.21 51.79
N LEU A 53 20.43 3.28 51.57
CA LEU A 53 20.61 2.25 50.55
C LEU A 53 20.81 2.84 49.16
N SER A 54 20.11 3.93 48.84
CA SER A 54 20.16 4.57 47.52
C SER A 54 21.40 5.44 47.28
N THR A 55 22.21 5.73 48.31
CA THR A 55 23.42 6.58 48.17
C THR A 55 24.70 5.94 48.66
N MET A 56 24.63 5.01 49.61
CA MET A 56 25.80 4.32 50.13
C MET A 56 26.36 3.40 49.06
N GLU A 57 27.65 3.52 48.77
CA GLU A 57 28.32 2.72 47.75
C GLU A 57 28.71 1.34 48.32
N VAL A 58 28.80 0.33 47.44
CA VAL A 58 29.22 -1.03 47.81
C VAL A 58 30.59 -1.03 48.49
N TRP A 59 31.51 -0.17 48.05
CA TRP A 59 32.82 0.00 48.68
C TRP A 59 32.73 0.39 50.16
N GLU A 60 31.74 1.20 50.55
CA GLU A 60 31.57 1.69 51.92
C GLU A 60 31.08 0.58 52.87
N ALA A 61 30.45 -0.47 52.33
CA ALA A 61 29.98 -1.63 53.08
C ALA A 61 30.81 -2.90 52.84
N LYS A 62 31.99 -2.80 52.22
CA LYS A 62 32.84 -3.95 51.85
C LYS A 62 33.22 -4.88 53.02
N GLU A 63 33.20 -4.38 54.24
CA GLU A 63 33.52 -5.13 55.46
C GLU A 63 32.35 -6.03 55.93
N LYS A 64 31.15 -5.86 55.36
CA LYS A 64 29.99 -6.70 55.69
C LYS A 64 30.21 -8.13 55.20
N PRO A 65 29.91 -9.18 56.01
CA PRO A 65 30.27 -10.57 55.70
C PRO A 65 29.83 -11.06 54.32
N THR A 66 28.59 -10.78 53.91
CA THR A 66 28.08 -11.21 52.61
C THR A 66 28.74 -10.47 51.47
N ILE A 67 28.92 -9.15 51.59
CA ILE A 67 29.57 -8.32 50.55
C ILE A 67 31.05 -8.74 50.38
N ASN A 68 31.79 -8.91 51.47
CA ASN A 68 33.19 -9.36 51.45
C ASN A 68 33.33 -10.74 50.77
N ASN A 69 32.40 -11.67 51.07
CA ASN A 69 32.37 -12.98 50.43
C ASN A 69 32.13 -12.87 48.91
N LEU A 70 31.22 -11.99 48.48
CA LEU A 70 30.94 -11.78 47.05
C LEU A 70 32.11 -11.13 46.32
N ILE A 71 32.85 -10.23 46.98
CA ILE A 71 34.10 -9.65 46.45
C ILE A 71 35.17 -10.74 46.30
N SER A 72 35.39 -11.54 47.34
CA SER A 72 36.43 -12.58 47.32
C SER A 72 36.17 -13.70 46.31
N LYS A 73 34.89 -13.99 46.00
CA LYS A 73 34.47 -14.94 44.97
C LYS A 73 34.47 -14.34 43.55
N GLY A 74 34.81 -13.06 43.39
CA GLY A 74 34.81 -12.37 42.10
C GLY A 74 33.41 -12.13 41.52
N VAL A 75 32.36 -12.21 42.36
CA VAL A 75 30.98 -11.91 41.95
C VAL A 75 30.77 -10.40 41.86
N ILE A 76 31.32 -9.64 42.83
CA ILE A 76 31.39 -8.17 42.78
C ILE A 76 32.75 -7.79 42.20
N LYS A 77 32.76 -7.11 41.05
CA LYS A 77 33.96 -6.62 40.37
C LYS A 77 34.28 -5.17 40.75
N ASN A 78 35.43 -4.66 40.35
CA ASN A 78 35.82 -3.26 40.62
C ASN A 78 34.81 -2.23 40.06
N GLU A 79 34.14 -2.56 38.94
CA GLU A 79 33.09 -1.73 38.37
C GLU A 79 31.82 -1.67 39.24
N ASP A 80 31.57 -2.70 40.05
CA ASP A 80 30.42 -2.77 40.95
C ASP A 80 30.65 -2.03 42.26
N MET A 81 31.89 -1.65 42.58
CA MET A 81 32.25 -1.00 43.84
C MET A 81 31.64 0.40 43.99
N ASN A 82 31.42 1.10 42.86
CA ASN A 82 30.81 2.42 42.80
C ASN A 82 29.27 2.36 42.67
N LYS A 83 28.67 1.16 42.69
CA LYS A 83 27.22 1.00 42.71
C LYS A 83 26.68 1.27 44.11
N THR A 84 25.41 1.65 44.19
CA THR A 84 24.74 1.84 45.49
C THR A 84 24.35 0.48 46.09
N LEU A 85 24.12 0.42 47.41
CA LEU A 85 23.66 -0.81 48.05
C LEU A 85 22.28 -1.24 47.56
N LEU A 86 21.39 -0.29 47.26
CA LEU A 86 20.09 -0.59 46.67
C LEU A 86 20.22 -1.24 45.29
N ASP A 87 21.18 -0.78 44.47
CA ASP A 87 21.50 -1.38 43.16
C ASP A 87 22.09 -2.79 43.32
N LEU A 88 23.00 -3.00 44.27
CA LEU A 88 23.53 -4.34 44.56
C LEU A 88 22.40 -5.30 44.99
N ILE A 89 21.50 -4.86 45.87
CA ILE A 89 20.35 -5.66 46.33
C ILE A 89 19.42 -5.97 45.14
N GLY A 90 19.09 -4.98 44.32
CA GLY A 90 18.28 -5.15 43.12
C GLY A 90 18.90 -6.15 42.13
N THR A 91 20.20 -6.01 41.87
CA THR A 91 20.97 -6.91 41.00
C THR A 91 20.95 -8.36 41.52
N LEU A 92 21.17 -8.57 42.82
CA LEU A 92 21.15 -9.91 43.42
C LEU A 92 19.76 -10.55 43.38
N TRP A 93 18.72 -9.76 43.61
CA TRP A 93 17.34 -10.22 43.54
C TRP A 93 16.94 -10.60 42.09
N GLU A 94 17.31 -9.77 41.11
CA GLU A 94 17.05 -10.02 39.68
C GLU A 94 17.76 -11.28 39.16
N MET A 95 19.00 -11.51 39.61
CA MET A 95 19.76 -12.73 39.32
C MET A 95 19.20 -13.99 39.99
N LYS A 96 18.02 -13.92 40.62
CA LYS A 96 17.36 -14.99 41.40
C LYS A 96 18.20 -15.50 42.57
N ASN A 97 19.17 -14.70 43.02
CA ASN A 97 19.98 -14.96 44.21
C ASN A 97 19.32 -14.34 45.44
N TYR A 98 18.05 -14.69 45.69
CA TYR A 98 17.22 -14.07 46.72
C TYR A 98 17.86 -14.10 48.11
N SER A 99 18.49 -15.21 48.48
CA SER A 99 19.17 -15.34 49.78
C SER A 99 20.35 -14.36 49.93
N LEU A 100 21.03 -13.99 48.85
CA LEU A 100 22.12 -13.01 48.91
C LEU A 100 21.57 -11.58 49.03
N ALA A 101 20.51 -11.26 48.28
CA ALA A 101 19.82 -9.97 48.40
C ALA A 101 19.25 -9.78 49.82
N GLU A 102 18.67 -10.84 50.39
CA GLU A 102 18.19 -10.89 51.76
C GLU A 102 19.31 -10.63 52.76
N ASN A 103 20.42 -11.38 52.66
CA ASN A 103 21.55 -11.26 53.58
C ASN A 103 22.20 -9.87 53.54
N VAL A 104 22.37 -9.27 52.36
CA VAL A 104 22.91 -7.91 52.23
C VAL A 104 21.96 -6.89 52.87
N THR A 105 20.66 -7.00 52.59
CA THR A 105 19.65 -6.12 53.18
C THR A 105 19.67 -6.21 54.70
N ARG A 106 19.71 -7.44 55.23
CA ARG A 106 19.77 -7.75 56.65
C ARG A 106 21.01 -7.15 57.32
N GLU A 107 22.20 -7.45 56.79
CA GLU A 107 23.48 -7.04 57.36
C GLU A 107 23.66 -5.51 57.40
N VAL A 108 23.05 -4.80 56.45
CA VAL A 108 23.11 -3.34 56.34
C VAL A 108 22.09 -2.69 57.27
N LEU A 109 20.82 -3.12 57.23
CA LEU A 109 19.73 -2.39 57.87
C LEU A 109 19.38 -2.85 59.30
N GLU A 110 19.62 -4.10 59.70
CA GLU A 110 19.20 -4.56 61.04
C GLU A 110 19.79 -3.70 62.15
N ASN A 111 21.11 -3.50 62.15
CA ASN A 111 21.81 -2.70 63.16
C ASN A 111 21.48 -1.19 63.10
N LEU A 112 20.73 -0.74 62.09
CA LEU A 112 20.30 0.66 61.92
C LEU A 112 18.86 0.86 62.39
N ILE A 113 18.05 -0.20 62.33
CA ILE A 113 16.63 -0.21 62.68
C ILE A 113 16.44 -1.18 63.85
N ASP A 114 17.21 -0.98 64.93
CA ASP A 114 17.26 -1.92 66.06
C ASP A 114 15.97 -1.92 66.92
N ASP A 115 15.29 -0.77 67.00
CA ASP A 115 14.11 -0.57 67.86
C ASP A 115 12.77 -0.72 67.11
N SER A 116 12.80 -1.18 65.86
CA SER A 116 11.63 -1.24 64.96
C SER A 116 11.73 -2.42 64.00
N CYS A 117 10.59 -2.88 63.49
CA CYS A 117 10.55 -3.86 62.41
C CYS A 117 10.62 -3.16 61.06
N PHE A 118 11.19 -3.82 60.05
CA PHE A 118 11.17 -3.33 58.68
C PHE A 118 10.98 -4.43 57.63
N LYS A 119 10.56 -4.02 56.44
CA LYS A 119 10.41 -4.86 55.25
C LYS A 119 10.82 -4.08 54.02
N LEU A 120 11.75 -4.65 53.24
CA LEU A 120 12.14 -4.14 51.94
C LEU A 120 11.43 -4.98 50.86
N THR A 121 10.71 -4.32 49.97
CA THR A 121 10.07 -4.95 48.80
C THR A 121 10.52 -4.30 47.50
N ILE A 122 10.43 -5.06 46.40
CA ILE A 122 10.51 -4.54 45.03
C ILE A 122 9.19 -4.90 44.33
N GLY A 123 8.44 -3.88 43.93
CA GLY A 123 7.02 -4.06 43.59
C GLY A 123 6.26 -4.68 44.78
N GLU A 124 5.60 -5.81 44.53
CA GLU A 124 4.86 -6.59 45.53
C GLU A 124 5.69 -7.71 46.19
N GLU A 125 6.92 -7.96 45.71
CA GLU A 125 7.76 -9.06 46.22
C GLU A 125 8.63 -8.65 47.41
N LYS A 126 8.65 -9.49 48.45
CA LYS A 126 9.47 -9.29 49.65
C LYS A 126 10.93 -9.70 49.37
N ILE A 127 11.86 -8.77 49.59
CA ILE A 127 13.30 -9.05 49.63
C ILE A 127 13.72 -9.52 51.01
N TYR A 128 13.37 -8.75 52.04
CA TYR A 128 13.66 -9.08 53.44
C TYR A 128 12.58 -8.52 54.36
N SER A 129 12.34 -9.19 55.49
CA SER A 129 11.59 -8.63 56.60
C SER A 129 12.19 -9.09 57.92
N SER A 130 12.36 -8.15 58.86
CA SER A 130 12.94 -8.43 60.17
C SER A 130 11.95 -9.04 61.17
N CYS A 131 10.65 -9.05 60.86
CA CYS A 131 9.57 -9.54 61.72
C CYS A 131 8.56 -10.37 60.91
N GLU A 132 7.87 -11.31 61.56
CA GLU A 132 6.91 -12.20 60.86
C GLU A 132 5.59 -11.50 60.51
N GLU A 133 5.15 -10.55 61.35
CA GLU A 133 3.89 -9.83 61.17
C GLU A 133 4.09 -8.30 61.08
N ASP A 134 3.26 -7.67 60.24
CA ASP A 134 3.22 -6.21 60.08
C ASP A 134 2.47 -5.55 61.25
N GLY A 135 2.95 -4.39 61.70
CA GLY A 135 2.35 -3.63 62.82
C GLY A 135 1.14 -2.79 62.41
N TRP A 136 0.44 -2.25 63.41
CA TRP A 136 -0.78 -1.45 63.21
C TRP A 136 -0.52 -0.08 62.57
N SER A 137 0.71 0.43 62.68
CA SER A 137 1.16 1.69 62.09
C SER A 137 2.43 1.42 61.30
N ILE A 138 2.35 1.57 59.98
CA ILE A 138 3.45 1.29 59.04
C ILE A 138 3.76 2.59 58.32
N ALA A 139 5.01 3.04 58.39
CA ALA A 139 5.52 4.09 57.55
C ALA A 139 6.22 3.50 56.32
N ILE A 140 5.95 4.07 55.14
CA ILE A 140 6.50 3.57 53.88
C ILE A 140 7.32 4.68 53.23
N ALA A 141 8.56 4.37 52.87
CA ALA A 141 9.38 5.19 52.01
C ALA A 141 9.63 4.46 50.69
N THR A 142 9.39 5.14 49.57
CA THR A 142 9.49 4.56 48.23
C THR A 142 10.64 5.20 47.47
N ARG A 143 11.44 4.38 46.79
CA ARG A 143 12.48 4.79 45.86
C ARG A 143 12.20 4.20 44.48
N ILE A 144 12.27 5.03 43.46
CA ILE A 144 12.16 4.60 42.06
C ILE A 144 13.58 4.36 41.55
N GLU A 145 13.86 3.14 41.11
CA GLU A 145 15.12 2.79 40.45
C GLU A 145 14.81 2.15 39.08
N SER A 146 15.48 2.62 38.04
CA SER A 146 15.33 2.12 36.67
C SER A 146 16.29 0.99 36.36
N GLY A 147 15.86 0.00 35.57
CA GLY A 147 16.73 -1.06 35.07
C GLY A 147 16.49 -2.45 35.65
N TYR A 148 15.50 -2.59 36.54
CA TYR A 148 15.10 -3.88 37.11
C TYR A 148 13.67 -4.17 36.67
N GLU A 149 13.46 -5.22 35.88
CA GLU A 149 12.13 -5.74 35.54
C GLU A 149 12.17 -7.26 35.66
N LEU A 150 11.16 -7.82 36.34
CA LEU A 150 11.14 -9.24 36.67
C LEU A 150 11.28 -10.09 35.39
N GLY A 151 12.38 -10.86 35.29
CA GLY A 151 12.61 -11.83 34.22
C GLY A 151 13.34 -11.30 32.98
N LYS A 152 13.78 -10.04 32.93
CA LYS A 152 14.54 -9.48 31.80
C LYS A 152 16.01 -9.27 32.17
N PRO A 153 16.99 -9.68 31.35
CA PRO A 153 18.40 -9.62 31.73
C PRO A 153 18.98 -8.17 31.64
N PRO A 154 19.95 -7.81 32.51
CA PRO A 154 20.55 -6.46 32.56
C PRO A 154 21.65 -6.25 31.50
N SER A 155 22.02 -7.35 30.85
CA SER A 155 22.96 -7.43 29.75
C SER A 155 22.62 -8.65 28.91
N GLY A 156 22.85 -8.58 27.61
CA GLY A 156 22.60 -9.70 26.72
C GLY A 156 22.98 -9.36 25.29
N TYR A 157 22.39 -10.06 24.35
CA TYR A 157 22.60 -9.85 22.93
C TYR A 157 21.33 -9.29 22.31
N ILE A 158 21.51 -8.28 21.46
CA ILE A 158 20.47 -7.77 20.58
C ILE A 158 20.93 -8.00 19.14
N ALA A 159 20.00 -8.26 18.24
CA ALA A 159 20.30 -8.32 16.83
C ALA A 159 19.27 -7.58 15.99
N ARG A 160 19.73 -7.09 14.85
CA ARG A 160 18.93 -6.55 13.76
C ARG A 160 19.26 -7.30 12.48
N ALA A 161 18.31 -7.38 11.57
CA ALA A 161 18.46 -8.07 10.30
C ALA A 161 17.82 -7.26 9.18
N TRP A 162 18.41 -7.33 7.99
CA TRP A 162 17.81 -6.78 6.77
C TRP A 162 18.16 -7.65 5.58
N ALA A 163 17.22 -7.75 4.64
CA ALA A 163 17.49 -8.38 3.37
C ALA A 163 18.31 -7.43 2.48
N THR A 164 19.24 -7.98 1.71
CA THR A 164 19.94 -7.28 0.60
C THR A 164 19.39 -7.73 -0.74
N LYS A 165 18.82 -8.93 -0.80
CA LYS A 165 18.10 -9.49 -1.95
C LYS A 165 16.87 -10.26 -1.49
N VAL A 166 15.77 -10.10 -2.21
CA VAL A 166 14.55 -10.89 -2.01
C VAL A 166 14.10 -11.51 -3.32
N LYS A 167 13.53 -12.71 -3.24
CA LYS A 167 12.72 -13.29 -4.31
C LYS A 167 11.25 -13.00 -3.99
N LYS A 168 10.54 -12.36 -4.92
CA LYS A 168 9.13 -11.97 -4.73
C LYS A 168 8.28 -12.46 -5.89
N ASN A 169 7.03 -12.79 -5.60
CA ASN A 169 6.02 -13.02 -6.63
C ASN A 169 5.25 -11.72 -6.86
N THR A 170 5.13 -11.32 -8.12
CA THR A 170 4.46 -10.08 -8.51
C THR A 170 3.64 -10.29 -9.79
N THR A 171 2.71 -9.36 -10.03
CA THR A 171 1.88 -9.32 -11.22
C THR A 171 2.30 -8.16 -12.12
N GLU A 172 2.23 -8.35 -13.42
CA GLU A 172 2.35 -7.32 -14.44
C GLU A 172 1.21 -7.46 -15.44
N ILE A 173 0.62 -6.32 -15.81
CA ILE A 173 -0.49 -6.26 -16.74
C ILE A 173 -0.06 -5.55 -18.02
N ILE A 174 -0.23 -6.24 -19.15
CA ILE A 174 0.09 -5.74 -20.48
C ILE A 174 -1.23 -5.47 -21.20
N PRO A 175 -1.63 -4.20 -21.34
CA PRO A 175 -2.89 -3.85 -21.99
C PRO A 175 -2.79 -3.98 -23.51
N PHE A 176 -3.89 -4.39 -24.13
CA PHE A 176 -4.21 -4.02 -25.51
C PHE A 176 -5.07 -2.77 -25.45
N PHE A 177 -4.82 -1.83 -26.35
CA PHE A 177 -5.62 -0.61 -26.35
C PHE A 177 -6.94 -0.81 -27.08
N PRO A 178 -8.00 -0.07 -26.72
CA PRO A 178 -9.21 -0.02 -27.54
C PRO A 178 -8.84 0.52 -28.92
N GLU A 179 -9.05 -0.31 -29.94
CA GLU A 179 -8.58 -0.06 -31.29
C GLU A 179 -9.34 -0.89 -32.31
N GLY A 180 -9.36 -0.43 -33.56
CA GLY A 180 -10.21 -1.07 -34.54
C GLY A 180 -10.03 -0.61 -35.98
N SER A 181 -10.61 -1.42 -36.85
CA SER A 181 -10.62 -1.20 -38.30
C SER A 181 -11.42 -2.25 -39.09
N GLY A 182 -12.12 -3.19 -38.44
CA GLY A 182 -12.78 -4.28 -39.14
C GLY A 182 -14.13 -3.80 -39.67
N TRP A 183 -14.23 -3.44 -40.95
CA TRP A 183 -15.46 -2.91 -41.51
C TRP A 183 -16.18 -3.93 -42.38
N LYS A 184 -17.51 -3.96 -42.30
CA LYS A 184 -18.34 -4.72 -43.22
C LYS A 184 -18.07 -4.33 -44.66
N VAL A 185 -17.91 -5.33 -45.53
CA VAL A 185 -17.66 -5.09 -46.95
C VAL A 185 -18.92 -4.57 -47.63
N ILE A 186 -18.91 -3.30 -48.04
CA ILE A 186 -19.98 -2.64 -48.79
C ILE A 186 -19.41 -2.17 -50.12
N ALA A 187 -19.96 -2.67 -51.23
CA ALA A 187 -19.52 -2.33 -52.59
C ALA A 187 -18.01 -2.59 -52.86
N GLY A 188 -17.38 -3.52 -52.12
CA GLY A 188 -15.97 -3.86 -52.25
C GLY A 188 -15.05 -3.21 -51.20
N ASN A 189 -15.58 -2.27 -50.42
CA ASN A 189 -14.85 -1.47 -49.43
C ASN A 189 -15.17 -1.93 -48.01
N GLY A 190 -14.14 -2.00 -47.17
CA GLY A 190 -14.13 -2.69 -45.88
C GLY A 190 -13.30 -3.97 -45.93
N GLY A 191 -13.04 -4.57 -44.78
CA GLY A 191 -12.13 -5.72 -44.71
C GLY A 191 -11.73 -6.12 -43.29
N PRO A 192 -10.68 -6.94 -43.18
CA PRO A 192 -10.22 -7.47 -41.92
C PRO A 192 -9.55 -6.39 -41.05
N LEU A 193 -9.46 -6.70 -39.77
CA LEU A 193 -8.65 -6.02 -38.75
C LEU A 193 -7.54 -6.97 -38.34
N GLU A 194 -6.31 -6.49 -38.38
CA GLU A 194 -5.13 -7.19 -37.85
C GLU A 194 -4.54 -6.36 -36.70
N ILE A 195 -4.22 -7.03 -35.59
CA ILE A 195 -3.59 -6.43 -34.41
C ILE A 195 -2.37 -7.28 -34.04
N THR A 196 -1.20 -6.65 -33.91
CA THR A 196 0.00 -7.30 -33.38
C THR A 196 0.45 -6.59 -32.11
N LYS A 197 0.64 -7.38 -31.04
CA LYS A 197 1.19 -6.92 -29.76
C LYS A 197 2.50 -7.65 -29.48
N GLU A 198 3.58 -6.89 -29.43
CA GLU A 198 4.86 -7.38 -28.92
C GLU A 198 5.04 -6.99 -27.45
N PHE A 199 5.71 -7.86 -26.69
CA PHE A 199 6.15 -7.55 -25.34
C PHE A 199 7.34 -8.41 -24.94
N TYR A 200 8.07 -7.96 -23.91
CA TYR A 200 9.29 -8.60 -23.46
C TYR A 200 9.13 -9.14 -22.03
N ILE A 201 9.41 -10.43 -21.84
CA ILE A 201 9.52 -11.06 -20.51
C ILE A 201 11.02 -11.16 -20.16
N PRO A 202 11.51 -10.51 -19.09
CA PRO A 202 12.91 -10.62 -18.68
C PRO A 202 13.40 -12.06 -18.44
N GLU A 203 14.66 -12.33 -18.78
CA GLU A 203 15.26 -13.67 -18.65
C GLU A 203 15.41 -14.13 -17.19
N ASP A 204 15.47 -13.20 -16.24
CA ASP A 204 15.57 -13.44 -14.81
C ASP A 204 14.20 -13.64 -14.14
N TYR A 205 13.11 -13.60 -14.91
CA TYR A 205 11.77 -13.88 -14.41
C TYR A 205 11.46 -15.38 -14.52
N GLU A 206 10.96 -15.94 -13.43
CA GLU A 206 10.31 -17.25 -13.45
C GLU A 206 8.82 -17.02 -13.68
N LEU A 207 8.36 -17.21 -14.92
CA LEU A 207 6.93 -17.10 -15.24
C LEU A 207 6.15 -18.19 -14.50
N LEU A 208 5.20 -17.78 -13.67
CA LEU A 208 4.35 -18.68 -12.87
C LEU A 208 2.99 -18.90 -13.53
N LYS A 209 2.42 -17.85 -14.13
CA LYS A 209 1.12 -17.90 -14.80
C LYS A 209 0.98 -16.76 -15.81
N ALA A 210 0.38 -17.03 -16.95
CA ALA A 210 -0.05 -16.00 -17.89
C ALA A 210 -1.49 -16.23 -18.37
N VAL A 211 -2.32 -15.18 -18.30
CA VAL A 211 -3.73 -15.24 -18.72
C VAL A 211 -4.00 -14.14 -19.73
N LEU A 212 -4.52 -14.52 -20.89
CA LEU A 212 -5.04 -13.61 -21.90
C LEU A 212 -6.52 -13.36 -21.65
N HIS A 213 -6.85 -12.11 -21.35
CA HIS A 213 -8.21 -11.59 -21.35
C HIS A 213 -8.48 -10.99 -22.72
N PHE A 214 -9.55 -11.43 -23.37
CA PHE A 214 -9.82 -11.14 -24.77
C PHE A 214 -11.22 -10.51 -24.90
N SER A 215 -11.27 -9.25 -25.32
CA SER A 215 -12.47 -8.39 -25.31
C SER A 215 -12.67 -7.71 -26.67
N PHE A 216 -13.77 -8.04 -27.36
CA PHE A 216 -14.01 -7.56 -28.71
C PHE A 216 -15.46 -7.20 -28.99
N HIS A 217 -15.61 -6.20 -29.86
CA HIS A 217 -16.83 -5.93 -30.60
C HIS A 217 -16.81 -6.74 -31.88
N VAL A 218 -17.92 -7.39 -32.16
CA VAL A 218 -18.08 -8.20 -33.34
C VAL A 218 -19.47 -8.00 -33.93
N GLY A 219 -19.69 -8.54 -35.13
CA GLY A 219 -21.01 -8.69 -35.69
C GLY A 219 -21.85 -9.69 -34.89
N ASN A 220 -22.65 -10.51 -35.56
CA ASN A 220 -23.42 -11.53 -34.85
C ASN A 220 -22.53 -12.74 -34.47
N ILE A 221 -22.03 -12.78 -33.24
CA ILE A 221 -21.14 -13.86 -32.76
C ILE A 221 -21.74 -15.26 -32.92
N HIS A 222 -23.07 -15.41 -32.87
CA HIS A 222 -23.72 -16.72 -33.00
C HIS A 222 -23.73 -17.25 -34.43
N THR A 223 -23.54 -16.39 -35.43
CA THR A 223 -23.53 -16.75 -36.84
C THR A 223 -22.21 -16.45 -37.56
N GLU A 224 -21.33 -15.66 -36.93
CA GLU A 224 -20.11 -15.13 -37.55
C GLU A 224 -18.83 -15.56 -36.81
N GLN A 225 -18.81 -16.66 -36.05
CA GLN A 225 -17.59 -17.15 -35.35
C GLN A 225 -16.37 -17.34 -36.27
N ALA A 226 -16.58 -17.57 -37.56
CA ALA A 226 -15.52 -17.64 -38.58
C ALA A 226 -14.79 -16.30 -38.78
N MET A 227 -15.28 -15.21 -38.18
CA MET A 227 -14.62 -13.91 -38.22
C MET A 227 -13.33 -13.90 -37.42
N PHE A 228 -13.18 -14.67 -36.34
CA PHE A 228 -11.85 -14.88 -35.78
C PHE A 228 -11.10 -15.76 -36.77
N GLN A 229 -10.15 -15.22 -37.52
CA GLN A 229 -9.42 -15.99 -38.54
C GLN A 229 -8.17 -16.59 -37.92
N LYS A 230 -7.41 -15.77 -37.18
CA LYS A 230 -6.23 -16.19 -36.43
C LYS A 230 -6.19 -15.48 -35.07
N VAL A 231 -5.87 -16.24 -34.03
CA VAL A 231 -5.45 -15.69 -32.74
C VAL A 231 -4.23 -16.51 -32.37
N ASN A 232 -3.05 -15.93 -32.54
CA ASN A 232 -1.79 -16.62 -32.35
C ASN A 232 -1.05 -16.05 -31.14
N VAL A 233 -0.42 -16.92 -30.37
CA VAL A 233 0.56 -16.57 -29.33
C VAL A 233 1.86 -17.23 -29.74
N ASN A 234 2.89 -16.43 -30.04
CA ASN A 234 4.18 -16.91 -30.55
C ASN A 234 4.04 -17.89 -31.74
N GLY A 235 3.09 -17.62 -32.63
CA GLY A 235 2.80 -18.45 -33.81
C GLY A 235 1.90 -19.67 -33.57
N GLU A 236 1.60 -20.04 -32.32
CA GLU A 236 0.62 -21.08 -32.00
C GLU A 236 -0.81 -20.51 -32.02
N ASN A 237 -1.69 -21.12 -32.82
CA ASN A 237 -3.07 -20.66 -32.99
C ASN A 237 -3.98 -21.17 -31.86
N ILE A 238 -4.49 -20.24 -31.04
CA ILE A 238 -5.37 -20.48 -29.89
C ILE A 238 -6.83 -20.05 -30.15
N ARG A 239 -7.23 -19.89 -31.42
CA ARG A 239 -8.56 -19.40 -31.78
C ARG A 239 -9.68 -20.21 -31.16
N GLN A 240 -9.56 -21.54 -31.12
CA GLN A 240 -10.64 -22.38 -30.63
C GLN A 240 -10.80 -22.27 -29.12
N GLU A 241 -9.68 -22.16 -28.40
CA GLU A 241 -9.59 -21.95 -26.97
C GLU A 241 -10.27 -20.64 -26.57
N VAL A 242 -10.04 -19.56 -27.33
CA VAL A 242 -10.74 -18.27 -27.16
C VAL A 242 -12.26 -18.44 -27.29
N LEU A 243 -12.72 -19.13 -28.34
CA LEU A 243 -14.15 -19.35 -28.59
C LEU A 243 -14.83 -20.24 -27.54
N ASP A 244 -14.14 -21.29 -27.10
CA ASP A 244 -14.65 -22.24 -26.12
C ASP A 244 -14.70 -21.64 -24.70
N ASN A 245 -13.90 -20.60 -24.43
CA ASN A 245 -13.84 -19.90 -23.15
C ASN A 245 -14.49 -18.50 -23.18
N ILE A 246 -15.49 -18.28 -24.04
CA ILE A 246 -16.34 -17.09 -23.96
C ILE A 246 -17.15 -17.13 -22.66
N LEU A 247 -16.90 -16.16 -21.79
CA LEU A 247 -17.57 -16.04 -20.48
C LEU A 247 -18.73 -15.06 -20.50
N TYR A 248 -18.71 -14.11 -21.44
CA TYR A 248 -19.77 -13.13 -21.59
C TYR A 248 -19.97 -12.75 -23.06
N SER A 249 -21.24 -12.60 -23.44
CA SER A 249 -21.62 -12.04 -24.73
C SER A 249 -22.92 -11.25 -24.57
N GLN A 250 -22.96 -10.02 -25.06
CA GLN A 250 -24.17 -9.21 -25.15
C GLN A 250 -24.37 -8.78 -26.60
N CYS A 251 -25.52 -9.13 -27.17
CA CYS A 251 -25.87 -8.76 -28.53
C CYS A 251 -27.04 -7.77 -28.54
N GLU A 252 -26.91 -6.70 -29.33
CA GLU A 252 -27.95 -5.70 -29.54
C GLU A 252 -28.31 -5.58 -31.02
N ALA A 253 -29.60 -5.33 -31.28
CA ALA A 253 -30.10 -5.11 -32.63
C ALA A 253 -30.20 -3.61 -32.91
N ILE A 254 -29.41 -3.14 -33.88
CA ILE A 254 -29.49 -1.77 -34.40
C ILE A 254 -30.22 -1.83 -35.74
N GLY A 255 -31.55 -1.68 -35.69
CA GLY A 255 -32.40 -1.85 -36.87
C GLY A 255 -32.43 -3.30 -37.35
N SER A 256 -31.76 -3.58 -38.47
CA SER A 256 -31.65 -4.93 -39.05
C SER A 256 -30.30 -5.60 -38.80
N GLU A 257 -29.34 -4.89 -38.20
CA GLU A 257 -28.00 -5.38 -37.93
C GLU A 257 -27.89 -5.82 -36.47
N ILE A 258 -27.15 -6.90 -36.23
CA ILE A 258 -26.84 -7.39 -34.89
C ILE A 258 -25.35 -7.14 -34.67
N THR A 259 -25.04 -6.51 -33.55
CA THR A 259 -23.69 -6.34 -33.02
C THR A 259 -23.59 -7.01 -31.67
N CYS A 260 -22.44 -7.60 -31.35
CA CYS A 260 -22.19 -8.23 -30.07
C CYS A 260 -20.88 -7.74 -29.45
N ALA A 261 -20.89 -7.54 -28.15
CA ALA A 261 -19.68 -7.47 -27.33
C ALA A 261 -19.40 -8.87 -26.75
N VAL A 262 -18.14 -9.30 -26.78
CA VAL A 262 -17.71 -10.65 -26.35
C VAL A 262 -16.49 -10.53 -25.45
N TYR A 263 -16.48 -11.31 -24.37
CA TYR A 263 -15.37 -11.42 -23.44
C TYR A 263 -15.03 -12.89 -23.19
N SER A 264 -13.74 -13.21 -23.28
CA SER A 264 -13.19 -14.56 -23.07
C SER A 264 -11.88 -14.51 -22.30
N VAL A 265 -11.54 -15.61 -21.65
CA VAL A 265 -10.32 -15.71 -20.83
C VAL A 265 -9.63 -17.03 -21.14
N VAL A 266 -8.35 -16.98 -21.50
CA VAL A 266 -7.55 -18.14 -21.88
C VAL A 266 -6.23 -18.13 -21.12
N GLU A 267 -5.83 -19.26 -20.56
CA GLU A 267 -4.50 -19.41 -19.98
C GLU A 267 -3.48 -19.69 -21.09
N ILE A 268 -2.40 -18.91 -21.13
CA ILE A 268 -1.38 -18.96 -22.19
C ILE A 268 0.03 -19.17 -21.63
N THR A 269 0.15 -19.60 -20.37
CA THR A 269 1.43 -19.77 -19.65
C THR A 269 2.46 -20.56 -20.46
N ASP A 270 2.05 -21.71 -21.00
CA ASP A 270 2.95 -22.63 -21.71
C ASP A 270 3.33 -22.17 -23.13
N LEU A 271 2.71 -21.08 -23.62
CA LEU A 271 2.95 -20.52 -24.95
C LEU A 271 3.93 -19.34 -24.92
N LEU A 272 4.23 -18.82 -23.72
CA LEU A 272 5.15 -17.70 -23.54
C LEU A 272 6.56 -18.19 -23.22
N GLN A 273 7.54 -17.35 -23.54
CA GLN A 273 8.95 -17.64 -23.36
C GLN A 273 9.69 -16.41 -22.78
N PRO A 274 10.81 -16.61 -22.07
CA PRO A 274 11.70 -15.49 -21.76
C PRO A 274 12.18 -14.81 -23.05
N GLY A 275 12.30 -13.49 -23.02
CA GLY A 275 12.60 -12.66 -24.16
C GLY A 275 11.35 -12.09 -24.84
N MET A 276 11.43 -11.90 -26.16
CA MET A 276 10.33 -11.35 -26.96
C MET A 276 9.20 -12.37 -27.13
N ASN A 277 7.98 -11.87 -26.98
CA ASN A 277 6.74 -12.58 -27.24
C ASN A 277 5.84 -11.73 -28.13
N GLU A 278 5.02 -12.40 -28.94
CA GLU A 278 4.08 -11.78 -29.87
C GLU A 278 2.69 -12.39 -29.69
N ILE A 279 1.66 -11.55 -29.68
CA ILE A 279 0.27 -11.95 -29.91
C ILE A 279 -0.20 -11.30 -31.21
N TYR A 280 -0.64 -12.14 -32.14
CA TYR A 280 -1.19 -11.71 -33.43
C TYR A 280 -2.65 -12.11 -33.54
N ILE A 281 -3.51 -11.15 -33.88
CA ILE A 281 -4.95 -11.34 -34.03
C ILE A 281 -5.38 -10.87 -35.40
N GLU A 282 -6.03 -11.74 -36.14
CA GLU A 282 -6.65 -11.44 -37.42
C GLU A 282 -8.15 -11.73 -37.31
N MET A 283 -8.94 -10.67 -37.47
CA MET A 283 -10.38 -10.78 -37.60
C MET A 283 -10.80 -10.47 -39.03
N GLY A 284 -11.50 -11.41 -39.65
CA GLY A 284 -12.07 -11.27 -40.97
C GLY A 284 -13.15 -10.19 -41.05
N ALA A 285 -13.52 -9.82 -42.27
CA ALA A 285 -14.51 -8.80 -42.50
C ALA A 285 -15.90 -9.20 -41.95
N PRO A 286 -16.52 -8.40 -41.06
CA PRO A 286 -17.83 -8.71 -40.50
C PRO A 286 -18.93 -8.64 -41.56
N GLN A 287 -20.03 -9.34 -41.36
CA GLN A 287 -21.17 -9.31 -42.29
C GLN A 287 -22.23 -8.27 -41.89
N THR A 288 -22.34 -7.96 -40.60
CA THR A 288 -23.41 -7.09 -40.08
C THR A 288 -22.96 -5.67 -39.79
N TYR A 289 -21.81 -5.45 -39.15
CA TYR A 289 -21.43 -4.13 -38.61
C TYR A 289 -19.93 -3.85 -38.73
N HIS A 290 -19.22 -3.64 -37.62
CA HIS A 290 -17.77 -3.50 -37.58
C HIS A 290 -17.15 -4.32 -36.45
N THR A 291 -15.83 -4.30 -36.35
CA THR A 291 -15.05 -5.12 -35.42
C THR A 291 -13.86 -4.32 -34.91
N HIS A 292 -13.68 -4.35 -33.59
CA HIS A 292 -12.68 -3.60 -32.84
C HIS A 292 -12.51 -4.20 -31.44
N SER A 293 -11.38 -3.99 -30.78
CA SER A 293 -11.18 -4.36 -29.38
C SER A 293 -11.98 -3.43 -28.46
N HIS A 294 -12.55 -3.97 -27.38
CA HIS A 294 -13.15 -3.19 -26.29
C HIS A 294 -12.21 -3.11 -25.11
N PRO A 295 -12.43 -2.15 -24.19
CA PRO A 295 -11.81 -2.21 -22.87
C PRO A 295 -12.00 -3.60 -22.23
N GLY A 296 -10.91 -4.18 -21.76
CA GLY A 296 -10.84 -5.46 -21.05
C GLY A 296 -9.84 -6.42 -21.67
N MET A 297 -9.23 -6.05 -22.79
CA MET A 297 -8.26 -6.89 -23.47
C MET A 297 -6.86 -6.66 -22.91
N ARG A 298 -6.27 -7.69 -22.31
CA ARG A 298 -4.98 -7.59 -21.61
C ARG A 298 -4.36 -8.95 -21.37
N ILE A 299 -3.06 -8.95 -21.10
CA ILE A 299 -2.34 -10.11 -20.58
C ILE A 299 -2.02 -9.85 -19.11
N VAL A 300 -2.36 -10.80 -18.25
CA VAL A 300 -1.98 -10.78 -16.84
C VAL A 300 -0.86 -11.80 -16.64
N LEU A 301 0.34 -11.32 -16.33
CA LEU A 301 1.52 -12.13 -16.05
C LEU A 301 1.77 -12.17 -14.55
N THR A 302 1.87 -13.36 -13.97
CA THR A 302 2.39 -13.57 -12.61
C THR A 302 3.75 -14.23 -12.72
N TYR A 303 4.77 -13.64 -12.11
CA TYR A 303 6.13 -14.16 -12.14
C TYR A 303 6.85 -14.00 -10.81
N SER A 304 7.91 -14.79 -10.63
CA SER A 304 8.86 -14.65 -9.54
C SER A 304 10.13 -13.95 -10.02
N VAL A 305 10.55 -12.91 -9.31
CA VAL A 305 11.72 -12.09 -9.65
C VAL A 305 12.61 -11.85 -8.44
N ILE A 306 13.91 -11.69 -8.67
CA ILE A 306 14.87 -11.27 -7.65
C ILE A 306 14.96 -9.74 -7.65
N GLN A 307 14.63 -9.12 -6.51
CA GLN A 307 14.82 -7.71 -6.27
C GLN A 307 16.03 -7.46 -5.37
N GLU A 308 16.95 -6.61 -5.83
CA GLU A 308 18.02 -6.06 -5.01
C GLU A 308 17.51 -4.85 -4.22
N MET A 309 17.97 -4.70 -2.97
CA MET A 309 17.57 -3.56 -2.13
C MET A 309 18.31 -2.29 -2.54
N LEU A 310 17.67 -1.52 -3.42
CA LEU A 310 18.14 -0.21 -3.87
C LEU A 310 17.02 0.81 -3.64
N SER A 311 17.38 2.08 -3.50
CA SER A 311 16.38 3.16 -3.52
C SER A 311 15.78 3.26 -4.92
N GLY A 312 14.46 3.47 -4.99
CA GLY A 312 13.77 3.64 -6.26
C GLY A 312 14.23 4.89 -7.02
N ASN A 313 13.95 4.91 -8.32
CA ASN A 313 14.23 6.07 -9.15
C ASN A 313 13.31 7.25 -8.80
N ARG A 314 13.83 8.46 -9.00
CA ARG A 314 13.05 9.72 -8.93
C ARG A 314 12.67 10.23 -10.30
N THR A 315 13.45 9.88 -11.31
CA THR A 315 13.29 10.32 -12.68
C THR A 315 12.85 9.15 -13.52
N PHE A 316 11.78 9.34 -14.28
CA PHE A 316 11.18 8.32 -15.12
C PHE A 316 11.15 8.84 -16.55
N ARG A 317 11.57 7.99 -17.48
CA ARG A 317 11.36 8.16 -18.92
C ARG A 317 10.81 6.83 -19.42
N LYS A 318 9.55 6.83 -19.88
CA LYS A 318 8.87 5.61 -20.33
C LYS A 318 8.32 5.85 -21.73
N ARG A 319 8.47 4.85 -22.60
CA ARG A 319 7.70 4.76 -23.84
C ARG A 319 6.52 3.85 -23.61
N VAL A 320 5.37 4.29 -24.09
CA VAL A 320 4.15 3.50 -24.19
C VAL A 320 3.85 3.42 -25.68
N TYR A 321 4.01 2.23 -26.24
CA TYR A 321 3.80 1.99 -27.66
C TYR A 321 2.32 1.79 -27.95
N PHE A 322 1.88 2.19 -29.15
CA PHE A 322 0.63 1.69 -29.69
C PHE A 322 0.78 0.21 -30.04
N ASP A 323 -0.33 -0.49 -30.20
CA ASP A 323 -0.31 -1.81 -30.84
C ASP A 323 -0.18 -1.60 -32.36
N ASP A 324 0.31 -2.61 -33.07
CA ASP A 324 0.39 -2.57 -34.54
C ASP A 324 -1.00 -2.86 -35.10
N VAL A 325 -1.67 -1.84 -35.63
CA VAL A 325 -3.07 -1.96 -36.07
C VAL A 325 -3.17 -1.75 -37.56
N VAL A 326 -3.54 -2.80 -38.29
CA VAL A 326 -3.76 -2.77 -39.73
C VAL A 326 -5.24 -2.90 -40.03
N GLY A 327 -5.73 -2.02 -40.88
CA GLY A 327 -7.14 -1.89 -41.19
C GLY A 327 -7.42 -1.61 -42.64
N ARG A 328 -8.29 -2.39 -43.28
CA ARG A 328 -8.74 -2.05 -44.63
C ARG A 328 -9.77 -0.94 -44.57
N THR A 329 -9.51 0.17 -45.26
CA THR A 329 -10.28 1.42 -45.36
C THR A 329 -10.19 2.38 -44.17
N GLY A 330 -9.30 2.11 -43.22
CA GLY A 330 -8.98 2.98 -42.08
C GLY A 330 -8.62 2.20 -40.82
N ALA A 331 -7.94 2.84 -39.88
CA ALA A 331 -7.52 2.28 -38.59
C ALA A 331 -7.60 3.33 -37.48
N TRP A 332 -7.83 2.90 -36.24
CA TRP A 332 -7.81 3.77 -35.08
C TRP A 332 -7.34 3.03 -33.83
N SER A 333 -6.74 3.76 -32.88
CA SER A 333 -6.33 3.21 -31.57
C SER A 333 -6.38 4.30 -30.50
N THR A 334 -6.68 3.91 -29.26
CA THR A 334 -6.81 4.79 -28.09
C THR A 334 -5.83 4.38 -27.00
N LEU A 335 -4.63 4.94 -27.08
CA LEU A 335 -3.55 4.68 -26.13
C LEU A 335 -3.79 5.46 -24.83
N SER A 336 -3.70 4.76 -23.70
CA SER A 336 -3.74 5.38 -22.36
C SER A 336 -2.40 5.27 -21.64
N PHE A 337 -1.99 6.34 -20.97
CA PHE A 337 -0.83 6.37 -20.08
C PHE A 337 -1.15 7.24 -18.85
N TYR A 338 -0.23 7.34 -17.89
CA TYR A 338 -0.49 8.09 -16.67
C TYR A 338 0.66 9.02 -16.28
N LEU A 339 0.29 10.06 -15.54
CA LEU A 339 1.20 11.00 -14.89
C LEU A 339 0.85 11.04 -13.39
N PRO A 340 1.74 10.62 -12.47
CA PRO A 340 1.47 10.66 -11.04
C PRO A 340 1.09 12.06 -10.55
N GLU A 341 0.21 12.17 -9.54
CA GLU A 341 -0.31 13.46 -9.06
C GLU A 341 0.78 14.41 -8.53
N ASN A 342 1.82 13.85 -7.91
CA ASN A 342 2.97 14.58 -7.39
C ASN A 342 4.11 14.70 -8.41
N ALA A 343 3.90 14.32 -9.66
CA ALA A 343 4.89 14.48 -10.71
C ALA A 343 5.20 15.95 -10.98
N THR A 344 6.46 16.23 -11.21
CA THR A 344 7.01 17.56 -11.52
C THR A 344 7.92 17.45 -12.73
N ASN A 345 8.22 18.59 -13.36
CA ASN A 345 9.14 18.67 -14.52
C ASN A 345 8.81 17.64 -15.60
N TYR A 346 7.53 17.47 -15.94
CA TYR A 346 7.11 16.47 -16.91
C TYR A 346 7.12 17.01 -18.34
N ASP A 347 7.41 16.12 -19.29
CA ASP A 347 7.23 16.35 -20.72
C ASP A 347 6.66 15.08 -21.37
N ALA A 348 6.00 15.24 -22.51
CA ALA A 348 5.63 14.11 -23.34
C ALA A 348 5.66 14.45 -24.83
N ILE A 349 6.12 13.46 -25.60
CA ILE A 349 6.20 13.51 -27.06
C ILE A 349 5.40 12.33 -27.62
N LEU A 350 4.50 12.63 -28.54
CA LEU A 350 3.84 11.64 -29.39
C LEU A 350 4.63 11.49 -30.68
N SER A 351 5.05 10.27 -31.01
CA SER A 351 5.61 9.88 -32.30
C SER A 351 4.61 8.95 -32.99
N LEU A 352 4.16 9.29 -34.20
CA LEU A 352 3.29 8.44 -35.00
C LEU A 352 3.96 8.07 -36.31
N LYS A 353 3.82 6.80 -36.65
CA LYS A 353 4.41 6.11 -37.79
C LYS A 353 3.24 5.44 -38.50
N LEU A 354 2.67 6.17 -39.45
CA LEU A 354 1.46 5.76 -40.15
C LEU A 354 1.83 5.31 -41.55
N ARG A 355 1.30 4.17 -41.99
CA ARG A 355 1.59 3.61 -43.32
C ARG A 355 0.33 3.46 -44.16
N ASP A 356 0.52 3.55 -45.47
CA ASP A 356 -0.53 3.37 -46.48
C ASP A 356 -1.74 4.30 -46.29
N ILE A 357 -1.49 5.56 -45.91
CA ILE A 357 -2.55 6.56 -45.68
C ILE A 357 -3.00 7.14 -47.02
N GLU A 358 -4.27 6.95 -47.40
CA GLU A 358 -4.83 7.57 -48.61
C GLU A 358 -5.35 8.97 -48.27
N ASP A 359 -4.72 10.00 -48.84
CA ASP A 359 -5.18 11.39 -48.73
C ASP A 359 -6.50 11.52 -49.51
N SER A 360 -7.49 12.21 -48.94
CA SER A 360 -8.84 12.27 -49.49
C SER A 360 -9.36 13.70 -49.68
N ALA A 361 -10.21 13.87 -50.70
CA ALA A 361 -10.85 15.14 -50.99
C ALA A 361 -12.36 14.97 -51.28
N PHE A 362 -13.14 15.96 -50.85
CA PHE A 362 -14.58 16.04 -51.10
C PHE A 362 -14.92 17.29 -51.91
N PHE A 363 -15.47 17.11 -53.12
CA PHE A 363 -15.67 18.19 -54.10
C PHE A 363 -14.44 19.10 -54.29
N GLY A 364 -13.24 18.50 -54.33
CA GLY A 364 -11.97 19.21 -54.49
C GLY A 364 -11.45 19.93 -53.24
N THR A 365 -12.13 19.79 -52.10
CA THR A 365 -11.64 20.28 -50.79
C THR A 365 -10.87 19.16 -50.10
N ASN A 366 -9.61 19.41 -49.71
CA ASN A 366 -8.83 18.46 -48.92
C ASN A 366 -9.53 18.20 -47.58
N THR A 367 -9.73 16.94 -47.20
CA THR A 367 -10.42 16.52 -45.98
C THR A 367 -9.43 15.92 -44.98
N SER A 368 -9.76 15.91 -43.68
CA SER A 368 -8.90 15.24 -42.70
C SER A 368 -8.95 13.73 -42.86
N ASP A 369 -7.76 13.13 -42.89
CA ASP A 369 -7.53 11.69 -42.99
C ASP A 369 -6.82 11.17 -41.75
N VAL A 370 -5.95 11.98 -41.16
CA VAL A 370 -5.35 11.74 -39.85
C VAL A 370 -5.90 12.73 -38.83
N MET A 371 -6.35 12.21 -37.69
CA MET A 371 -6.79 13.02 -36.56
C MET A 371 -6.18 12.49 -35.26
N VAL A 372 -5.64 13.40 -34.46
CA VAL A 372 -5.06 13.07 -33.15
C VAL A 372 -5.77 13.87 -32.06
N PHE A 373 -6.25 13.19 -31.04
CA PHE A 373 -6.91 13.77 -29.87
C PHE A 373 -6.08 13.49 -28.63
N VAL A 374 -5.93 14.48 -27.75
CA VAL A 374 -5.24 14.31 -26.45
C VAL A 374 -6.12 14.91 -25.37
N ASN A 375 -6.67 14.07 -24.48
CA ASN A 375 -7.52 14.49 -23.36
C ASN A 375 -8.64 15.49 -23.72
N SER A 376 -9.19 15.41 -24.93
CA SER A 376 -10.08 16.44 -25.48
C SER A 376 -11.00 15.87 -26.55
N GLU A 377 -12.18 16.47 -26.71
CA GLU A 377 -13.09 16.25 -27.83
C GLU A 377 -12.62 16.91 -29.14
N ASN A 378 -11.73 17.91 -29.04
CA ASN A 378 -11.15 18.60 -30.20
C ASN A 378 -9.77 18.03 -30.53
N PRO A 379 -9.46 17.80 -31.82
CA PRO A 379 -8.16 17.27 -32.23
C PRO A 379 -7.05 18.29 -31.99
N VAL A 380 -5.87 17.80 -31.58
CA VAL A 380 -4.63 18.60 -31.49
C VAL A 380 -3.87 18.62 -32.81
N TYR A 381 -4.21 17.72 -33.74
CA TYR A 381 -3.64 17.64 -35.07
C TYR A 381 -4.65 17.08 -36.08
N THR A 382 -4.68 17.67 -37.27
CA THR A 382 -5.33 17.16 -38.48
C THR A 382 -4.45 17.43 -39.70
N ASP A 383 -4.44 16.55 -40.70
CA ASP A 383 -3.64 16.72 -41.92
C ASP A 383 -4.38 17.39 -43.09
N GLY A 384 -5.71 17.47 -43.03
CA GLY A 384 -6.57 18.16 -43.99
C GLY A 384 -7.23 19.43 -43.44
N ASN A 385 -8.19 19.98 -44.20
CA ASN A 385 -9.06 21.02 -43.62
C ASN A 385 -9.88 20.39 -42.51
N GLU A 386 -9.98 21.10 -41.37
CA GLU A 386 -10.88 20.74 -40.28
C GLU A 386 -12.29 20.56 -40.84
N ALA A 387 -12.65 19.30 -41.12
CA ALA A 387 -14.03 18.90 -41.14
C ALA A 387 -14.56 19.30 -39.75
N HIS A 388 -15.59 20.16 -39.75
CA HIS A 388 -16.19 20.79 -38.56
C HIS A 388 -15.88 20.02 -37.27
N PRO A 389 -15.29 20.61 -36.21
CA PRO A 389 -14.76 19.88 -35.06
C PRO A 389 -15.78 18.93 -34.40
N THR A 390 -17.07 19.22 -34.52
CA THR A 390 -18.17 18.38 -34.02
C THR A 390 -18.65 17.28 -35.00
N TYR A 391 -18.35 17.39 -36.30
CA TYR A 391 -18.86 16.54 -37.38
C TYR A 391 -17.79 16.28 -38.46
N PRO A 392 -16.73 15.50 -38.18
CA PRO A 392 -15.70 15.17 -39.18
C PRO A 392 -16.23 14.39 -40.39
N TYR A 393 -17.43 13.80 -40.27
CA TYR A 393 -18.20 13.20 -41.38
C TYR A 393 -19.00 14.22 -42.23
N PHE A 394 -18.86 15.53 -42.00
CA PHE A 394 -19.54 16.56 -42.79
C PHE A 394 -19.23 16.45 -44.29
N TYR A 395 -18.03 15.94 -44.62
CA TYR A 395 -17.59 15.63 -45.98
C TYR A 395 -17.77 14.15 -46.34
N CYS A 396 -18.90 13.56 -45.94
CA CYS A 396 -19.28 12.19 -46.23
C CYS A 396 -20.56 12.16 -47.07
N TYR A 397 -20.49 11.68 -48.30
CA TYR A 397 -21.70 11.32 -49.05
C TYR A 397 -22.01 9.84 -48.80
N SER A 398 -22.92 9.58 -47.86
CA SER A 398 -23.45 8.23 -47.66
C SER A 398 -24.64 8.00 -48.60
N ILE A 399 -24.53 7.00 -49.49
CA ILE A 399 -25.56 6.64 -50.48
C ILE A 399 -26.85 6.11 -49.79
N ASN A 400 -26.74 5.66 -48.54
CA ASN A 400 -27.83 5.17 -47.71
C ASN A 400 -27.42 5.34 -46.25
N TRP A 401 -28.31 5.80 -45.35
CA TRP A 401 -28.04 5.98 -43.91
C TRP A 401 -27.56 4.72 -43.16
N LYS A 402 -27.53 3.57 -43.84
CA LYS A 402 -26.97 2.29 -43.39
C LYS A 402 -25.53 2.03 -43.84
N ASN A 403 -24.94 2.91 -44.65
CA ASN A 403 -23.59 2.75 -45.19
C ASN A 403 -22.64 3.68 -44.41
N TYR A 404 -21.81 3.05 -43.59
CA TYR A 404 -20.73 3.64 -42.81
C TYR A 404 -19.53 4.10 -43.67
N TYR A 405 -19.48 3.62 -44.92
CA TYR A 405 -18.47 4.04 -45.90
C TYR A 405 -18.78 5.42 -46.50
N CYS A 406 -17.78 6.30 -46.46
CA CYS A 406 -17.82 7.65 -46.97
C CYS A 406 -17.11 7.76 -48.32
N TYR A 407 -17.88 8.02 -49.38
CA TYR A 407 -17.29 8.22 -50.72
C TYR A 407 -16.53 9.55 -50.79
N ARG A 408 -15.23 9.46 -51.03
CA ARG A 408 -14.31 10.59 -51.26
C ARG A 408 -13.47 10.35 -52.52
N THR A 409 -12.82 11.39 -53.01
CA THR A 409 -11.78 11.23 -54.05
C THR A 409 -10.48 10.89 -53.33
N LEU A 410 -9.95 9.70 -53.56
CA LEU A 410 -8.72 9.23 -52.94
C LEU A 410 -7.52 9.47 -53.85
N SER A 411 -6.38 9.75 -53.22
CA SER A 411 -5.07 9.77 -53.85
C SER A 411 -4.31 8.48 -53.57
N GLU A 412 -3.12 8.33 -54.17
CA GLU A 412 -2.25 7.19 -53.91
C GLU A 412 -1.84 7.14 -52.41
N PRO A 413 -1.79 5.94 -51.80
CA PRO A 413 -1.36 5.76 -50.41
C PRO A 413 0.04 6.35 -50.14
N ARG A 414 0.24 6.90 -48.94
CA ARG A 414 1.52 7.46 -48.48
C ARG A 414 1.79 7.17 -47.01
N ASP A 415 3.08 7.06 -46.67
CA ASP A 415 3.51 7.00 -45.27
C ASP A 415 3.59 8.40 -44.66
N ILE A 416 3.17 8.52 -43.38
CA ILE A 416 3.15 9.77 -42.64
C ILE A 416 3.90 9.60 -41.31
N ASN A 417 4.85 10.50 -41.07
CA ASN A 417 5.57 10.59 -39.81
C ASN A 417 5.15 11.87 -39.09
N ILE A 418 4.61 11.74 -37.87
CA ILE A 418 4.17 12.88 -37.07
C ILE A 418 4.91 12.87 -35.74
N THR A 419 5.40 14.02 -35.30
CA THR A 419 5.95 14.20 -33.96
C THR A 419 5.32 15.42 -33.32
N LEU A 420 4.59 15.23 -32.23
CA LEU A 420 3.87 16.28 -31.52
C LEU A 420 4.38 16.39 -30.09
N ASN A 421 4.62 17.62 -29.63
CA ASN A 421 4.76 17.88 -28.19
C ASN A 421 3.36 17.93 -27.58
N ILE A 422 3.00 16.92 -26.80
CA ILE A 422 1.67 16.82 -26.18
C ILE A 422 1.65 17.29 -24.72
N THR A 423 2.79 17.76 -24.18
CA THR A 423 2.93 18.29 -22.81
C THR A 423 1.84 19.30 -22.42
N PRO A 424 1.44 20.28 -23.27
CA PRO A 424 0.43 21.27 -22.90
C PRO A 424 -0.97 20.70 -22.65
N TYR A 425 -1.23 19.47 -23.08
CA TYR A 425 -2.54 18.81 -23.00
C TYR A 425 -2.61 17.77 -21.88
N LEU A 426 -1.51 17.57 -21.14
CA LEU A 426 -1.45 16.57 -20.08
C LEU A 426 -2.15 17.04 -18.81
N GLN A 427 -2.67 16.08 -18.06
CA GLN A 427 -3.23 16.28 -16.73
C GLN A 427 -2.66 15.25 -15.75
N PRO A 428 -2.59 15.55 -14.44
CA PRO A 428 -2.34 14.54 -13.43
C PRO A 428 -3.37 13.41 -13.51
N GLY A 429 -2.92 12.16 -13.36
CA GLY A 429 -3.75 10.96 -13.50
C GLY A 429 -3.67 10.33 -14.88
N THR A 430 -4.77 9.75 -15.33
CA THR A 430 -4.87 9.04 -16.62
C THR A 430 -4.96 10.05 -17.77
N ASN A 431 -4.15 9.83 -18.80
CA ASN A 431 -4.09 10.60 -20.03
C ASN A 431 -4.38 9.66 -21.22
N ILE A 432 -5.07 10.16 -22.23
CA ILE A 432 -5.51 9.40 -23.40
C ILE A 432 -5.08 10.11 -24.67
N VAL A 433 -4.53 9.33 -25.61
CA VAL A 433 -4.27 9.73 -26.99
C VAL A 433 -5.09 8.83 -27.91
N SER A 434 -6.04 9.41 -28.64
CA SER A 434 -6.76 8.70 -29.70
C SER A 434 -6.25 9.13 -31.06
N VAL A 435 -5.93 8.16 -31.89
CA VAL A 435 -5.46 8.36 -33.27
C VAL A 435 -6.46 7.71 -34.20
N TYR A 436 -6.89 8.46 -35.21
CA TYR A 436 -7.76 7.97 -36.26
C TYR A 436 -7.11 8.22 -37.61
N VAL A 437 -7.16 7.22 -38.47
CA VAL A 437 -6.57 7.20 -39.80
C VAL A 437 -7.62 6.70 -40.78
N ASN A 438 -7.93 7.49 -41.80
CA ASN A 438 -8.93 7.23 -42.86
C ASN A 438 -10.31 6.82 -42.33
N CYS A 439 -10.59 7.14 -41.06
CA CYS A 439 -11.81 6.79 -40.34
C CYS A 439 -12.09 7.77 -39.21
N TYR A 440 -13.32 7.75 -38.68
CA TYR A 440 -13.70 8.39 -37.43
C TYR A 440 -15.02 7.85 -36.89
N GLY A 441 -15.03 7.43 -35.63
CA GLY A 441 -16.20 6.79 -35.04
C GLY A 441 -16.58 5.55 -35.85
N ASP A 442 -17.81 5.48 -36.32
CA ASP A 442 -18.27 4.37 -37.17
C ASP A 442 -18.08 4.65 -38.67
N TYR A 443 -17.45 5.75 -39.09
CA TYR A 443 -17.28 6.11 -40.50
C TYR A 443 -15.86 5.84 -41.00
N HIS A 444 -15.72 5.47 -42.26
CA HIS A 444 -14.44 5.13 -42.90
C HIS A 444 -14.45 5.50 -44.39
N TRP A 445 -13.29 5.74 -45.01
CA TRP A 445 -13.23 6.27 -46.40
C TRP A 445 -12.04 5.85 -47.27
N GLY A 446 -11.09 5.04 -46.79
CA GLY A 446 -10.04 4.49 -47.68
C GLY A 446 -10.55 3.38 -48.61
N ASP A 447 -9.80 2.98 -49.61
CA ASP A 447 -10.07 1.81 -50.47
C ASP A 447 -9.09 0.64 -50.19
N ASP A 448 -7.95 0.92 -49.55
CA ASP A 448 -6.92 -0.06 -49.20
C ASP A 448 -6.57 -0.08 -47.70
N LYS A 449 -5.51 -0.79 -47.32
CA LYS A 449 -4.99 -0.88 -45.94
C LYS A 449 -4.49 0.48 -45.46
N ALA A 450 -4.68 0.74 -44.18
CA ALA A 450 -4.04 1.81 -43.42
C ALA A 450 -3.52 1.21 -42.11
N GLU A 451 -2.38 1.69 -41.64
CA GLU A 451 -1.67 1.08 -40.51
C GLU A 451 -1.18 2.13 -39.51
N ILE A 452 -1.42 1.88 -38.22
CA ILE A 452 -0.74 2.54 -37.11
C ILE A 452 0.40 1.59 -36.72
N TYR A 453 1.60 1.86 -37.23
CA TYR A 453 2.69 0.90 -37.14
C TYR A 453 3.36 0.92 -35.76
N ALA A 454 3.59 -0.27 -35.20
CA ALA A 454 4.40 -0.46 -34.01
C ALA A 454 5.14 -1.80 -33.99
N GLU A 455 6.43 -1.75 -33.67
CA GLU A 455 7.33 -2.90 -33.51
C GLU A 455 8.30 -2.54 -32.38
N GLU A 456 7.82 -2.73 -31.14
CA GLU A 456 8.44 -2.20 -29.91
C GLU A 456 9.85 -2.75 -29.70
N VAL A 457 10.09 -4.02 -30.05
CA VAL A 457 11.34 -4.70 -29.70
C VAL A 457 12.41 -4.51 -30.78
N GLU A 458 12.09 -4.80 -32.03
CA GLU A 458 13.07 -4.75 -33.13
C GLU A 458 13.26 -3.34 -33.70
N ASN A 459 12.22 -2.50 -33.66
CA ASN A 459 12.24 -1.14 -34.23
C ASN A 459 11.57 -0.07 -33.32
N PRO A 460 12.06 0.11 -32.08
CA PRO A 460 11.42 1.00 -31.10
C PRO A 460 11.34 2.46 -31.55
N LEU A 461 12.33 2.97 -32.31
CA LEU A 461 12.33 4.35 -32.79
C LEU A 461 11.51 4.55 -34.07
N GLY A 462 11.28 3.47 -34.82
CA GLY A 462 10.47 3.46 -36.02
C GLY A 462 8.99 3.20 -35.75
N SER A 463 8.59 3.05 -34.48
CA SER A 463 7.24 2.72 -34.02
C SER A 463 6.42 3.94 -33.61
N SER A 464 5.10 3.78 -33.55
CA SER A 464 4.18 4.73 -32.94
C SER A 464 4.19 4.59 -31.42
N TYR A 465 4.44 5.67 -30.69
CA TYR A 465 4.52 5.67 -29.23
C TYR A 465 4.30 7.05 -28.60
N VAL A 466 3.98 7.06 -27.31
CA VAL A 466 4.11 8.21 -26.42
C VAL A 466 5.34 8.02 -25.54
N GLU A 467 6.31 8.94 -25.59
CA GLU A 467 7.40 9.01 -24.62
C GLU A 467 7.02 10.05 -23.55
N VAL A 468 6.95 9.63 -22.30
CA VAL A 468 6.67 10.50 -21.16
C VAL A 468 7.88 10.56 -20.23
N TYR A 469 8.24 11.77 -19.82
CA TYR A 469 9.23 12.04 -18.79
C TYR A 469 8.55 12.68 -17.59
N TYR A 470 8.97 12.33 -16.38
CA TYR A 470 8.59 13.06 -15.17
C TYR A 470 9.55 12.81 -14.00
N GLU A 471 9.51 13.71 -13.03
CA GLU A 471 10.25 13.62 -11.78
C GLU A 471 9.33 13.56 -10.57
N LEU A 472 9.64 12.67 -9.64
CA LEU A 472 8.98 12.58 -8.33
C LEU A 472 9.80 13.31 -7.26
N PRO A 473 9.13 13.96 -6.29
CA PRO A 473 9.79 14.67 -5.19
C PRO A 473 10.65 13.72 -4.33
N SER A 474 10.22 12.47 -4.19
CA SER A 474 10.94 11.40 -3.52
C SER A 474 10.85 10.09 -4.33
N PRO A 475 11.81 9.16 -4.14
CA PRO A 475 11.67 7.79 -4.64
C PRO A 475 10.35 7.15 -4.21
N LYS A 476 9.77 6.28 -5.06
CA LYS A 476 8.57 5.49 -4.71
C LYS A 476 8.82 4.57 -3.50
N PHE A 477 10.05 4.06 -3.38
CA PHE A 477 10.50 3.25 -2.26
C PHE A 477 11.97 3.54 -1.92
N GLN A 478 12.35 3.26 -0.68
CA GLN A 478 13.66 3.54 -0.10
C GLN A 478 14.49 2.26 0.00
N TYR A 479 15.77 2.41 0.34
CA TYR A 479 16.62 1.27 0.64
C TYR A 479 16.02 0.39 1.75
N GLY A 480 16.01 -0.92 1.54
CA GLY A 480 15.46 -1.90 2.48
C GLY A 480 13.94 -2.02 2.41
N GLU A 481 13.31 -1.54 1.33
CA GLU A 481 11.88 -1.68 1.07
C GLU A 481 11.63 -2.53 -0.17
N VAL A 482 10.57 -3.33 -0.10
CA VAL A 482 10.14 -4.25 -1.15
C VAL A 482 8.77 -3.80 -1.63
N ASP A 483 8.62 -3.63 -2.94
CA ASP A 483 7.35 -3.36 -3.58
C ASP A 483 6.68 -4.67 -4.01
N LEU A 484 5.39 -4.81 -3.77
CA LEU A 484 4.60 -5.97 -4.17
C LEU A 484 3.35 -5.52 -4.90
N THR A 485 3.14 -6.05 -6.10
CA THR A 485 1.94 -5.79 -6.89
C THR A 485 0.95 -6.94 -6.77
N LYS A 486 -0.32 -6.59 -6.55
CA LYS A 486 -1.45 -7.53 -6.51
C LYS A 486 -2.55 -7.05 -7.42
N GLU A 487 -3.25 -7.99 -8.03
CA GLU A 487 -4.49 -7.76 -8.76
C GLU A 487 -5.67 -8.42 -8.01
N ILE A 488 -6.80 -7.73 -7.93
CA ILE A 488 -8.06 -8.23 -7.38
C ILE A 488 -9.17 -7.97 -8.39
N GLU A 489 -9.83 -9.03 -8.88
CA GLU A 489 -11.01 -8.90 -9.74
C GLU A 489 -12.22 -8.36 -8.97
N PHE A 490 -13.07 -7.61 -9.66
CA PHE A 490 -14.26 -7.00 -9.05
C PHE A 490 -15.32 -8.05 -8.69
N GLY A 491 -15.44 -9.10 -9.51
CA GLY A 491 -16.39 -10.17 -9.32
C GLY A 491 -17.86 -9.73 -9.39
N GLY A 492 -18.75 -10.56 -8.85
CA GLY A 492 -20.20 -10.36 -8.87
C GLY A 492 -20.80 -10.48 -10.27
N ASN A 493 -21.97 -9.86 -10.47
CA ASN A 493 -22.62 -9.78 -11.80
C ASN A 493 -22.17 -8.52 -12.54
N GLU A 494 -22.31 -8.52 -13.86
CA GLU A 494 -22.20 -7.34 -14.70
C GLU A 494 -23.22 -6.26 -14.28
N SER A 495 -22.78 -5.00 -14.19
CA SER A 495 -23.66 -3.88 -13.79
C SER A 495 -23.14 -2.54 -14.27
N ASN A 496 -24.00 -1.54 -14.31
CA ASN A 496 -23.62 -0.14 -14.53
C ASN A 496 -24.57 0.80 -13.76
N PRO A 497 -24.09 1.56 -12.76
CA PRO A 497 -22.70 1.60 -12.27
C PRO A 497 -22.27 0.28 -11.60
N LYS A 498 -20.96 0.10 -11.44
CA LYS A 498 -20.37 -1.02 -10.70
C LYS A 498 -19.56 -0.49 -9.53
N LEU A 499 -20.00 -0.85 -8.33
CA LEU A 499 -19.30 -0.57 -7.07
C LEU A 499 -18.45 -1.79 -6.70
N PHE A 500 -17.17 -1.56 -6.48
CA PHE A 500 -16.22 -2.53 -5.97
C PHE A 500 -15.74 -2.09 -4.59
N GLN A 501 -15.79 -3.00 -3.63
CA GLN A 501 -15.28 -2.81 -2.27
C GLN A 501 -14.11 -3.76 -2.06
N PHE A 502 -13.03 -3.25 -1.48
CA PHE A 502 -11.89 -4.05 -1.06
C PHE A 502 -11.36 -3.56 0.29
N ASN A 503 -10.69 -4.44 1.00
CA ASN A 503 -10.10 -4.14 2.30
C ASN A 503 -8.58 -4.17 2.19
N LEU A 504 -7.92 -3.16 2.74
CA LEU A 504 -6.46 -3.15 2.88
C LEU A 504 -6.09 -3.38 4.35
N THR A 505 -5.17 -4.31 4.57
CA THR A 505 -4.58 -4.50 5.89
C THR A 505 -3.65 -3.34 6.26
N GLN A 506 -3.28 -3.23 7.54
CA GLN A 506 -2.28 -2.24 7.96
C GLN A 506 -0.93 -2.41 7.23
N ALA A 507 -0.55 -3.65 6.92
CA ALA A 507 0.67 -3.98 6.18
C ALA A 507 0.60 -3.54 4.71
N GLU A 508 -0.59 -3.54 4.11
CA GLU A 508 -0.81 -3.16 2.70
C GLU A 508 -1.15 -1.67 2.51
N SER A 509 -1.38 -0.95 3.62
CA SER A 509 -1.87 0.44 3.59
C SER A 509 -0.94 1.44 2.91
N ARG A 510 0.35 1.11 2.75
CA ARG A 510 1.31 1.97 2.06
C ARG A 510 1.37 1.63 0.57
N VAL A 511 0.32 2.00 -0.13
CA VAL A 511 0.22 1.89 -1.59
C VAL A 511 1.03 3.00 -2.26
N ILE A 512 1.84 2.65 -3.26
CA ILE A 512 2.66 3.58 -4.03
C ILE A 512 2.18 3.75 -5.47
N GLU A 513 1.46 2.77 -6.02
CA GLU A 513 0.83 2.81 -7.33
C GLU A 513 -0.45 2.00 -7.32
N SER A 514 -1.43 2.39 -8.12
CA SER A 514 -2.66 1.64 -8.26
C SER A 514 -3.40 1.99 -9.54
N PHE A 515 -4.06 0.99 -10.12
CA PHE A 515 -4.80 1.06 -11.37
C PHE A 515 -6.11 0.29 -11.26
N THR A 516 -7.13 0.75 -11.99
CA THR A 516 -8.27 -0.10 -12.35
C THR A 516 -8.12 -0.49 -13.80
N HIS A 517 -8.18 -1.79 -14.08
CA HIS A 517 -8.23 -2.34 -15.43
C HIS A 517 -9.70 -2.63 -15.78
N ILE A 518 -10.15 -2.05 -16.88
CA ILE A 518 -11.57 -1.90 -17.18
C ILE A 518 -11.98 -2.98 -18.17
N ALA A 519 -12.92 -3.84 -17.81
CA ALA A 519 -13.55 -4.76 -18.75
C ALA A 519 -15.00 -4.34 -18.97
N GLN A 520 -15.38 -4.05 -20.21
CA GLN A 520 -16.73 -3.62 -20.58
C GLN A 520 -17.28 -4.46 -21.73
N GLY A 521 -18.61 -4.62 -21.75
CA GLY A 521 -19.30 -5.17 -22.92
C GLY A 521 -19.33 -4.13 -24.05
N PHE A 522 -20.36 -3.28 -24.04
CA PHE A 522 -20.35 -2.04 -24.81
C PHE A 522 -19.81 -0.89 -23.95
N SER A 523 -19.32 0.16 -24.60
CA SER A 523 -18.66 1.27 -23.94
C SER A 523 -19.01 2.60 -24.62
N SER A 524 -19.13 3.69 -23.85
CA SER A 524 -19.45 5.03 -24.38
C SER A 524 -18.57 6.12 -23.76
N MET A 525 -18.72 6.37 -22.45
CA MET A 525 -17.84 7.24 -21.67
C MET A 525 -17.76 6.68 -20.26
N LEU A 526 -16.57 6.71 -19.65
CA LEU A 526 -16.31 6.17 -18.33
C LEU A 526 -16.04 7.27 -17.29
N GLU A 527 -16.67 7.16 -16.14
CA GLU A 527 -16.36 7.91 -14.92
C GLU A 527 -15.90 6.93 -13.83
N ILE A 528 -14.79 7.25 -13.16
CA ILE A 528 -14.24 6.48 -12.05
C ILE A 528 -14.16 7.36 -10.83
N ASN A 529 -14.89 6.99 -9.78
CA ASN A 529 -14.83 7.64 -8.49
C ASN A 529 -14.24 6.69 -7.45
N ILE A 530 -13.44 7.22 -6.54
CA ILE A 530 -12.76 6.46 -5.48
C ILE A 530 -12.99 7.10 -4.11
N THR A 531 -13.03 6.27 -3.07
CA THR A 531 -13.11 6.74 -1.68
C THR A 531 -12.61 5.68 -0.68
N HIS A 532 -12.38 6.08 0.57
CA HIS A 532 -12.13 5.21 1.71
C HIS A 532 -13.06 5.60 2.87
N ASP A 533 -13.52 4.64 3.67
CA ASP A 533 -14.22 4.80 4.96
C ASP A 533 -14.96 6.15 5.20
N ASN A 534 -16.15 6.32 4.62
CA ASN A 534 -17.01 7.50 4.81
C ASN A 534 -16.43 8.85 4.37
N GLU A 535 -15.28 8.89 3.69
CA GLU A 535 -14.77 10.12 3.08
C GLU A 535 -15.55 10.50 1.80
N PRO A 536 -15.52 11.79 1.41
CA PRO A 536 -16.09 12.23 0.16
C PRO A 536 -15.48 11.51 -1.05
N TRP A 537 -16.34 11.12 -1.99
CA TRP A 537 -15.93 10.58 -3.28
C TRP A 537 -15.05 11.57 -4.04
N ARG A 538 -13.97 11.05 -4.65
CA ARG A 538 -13.08 11.80 -5.54
C ARG A 538 -13.12 11.19 -6.93
N THR A 539 -13.22 12.02 -7.96
CA THR A 539 -13.12 11.55 -9.35
C THR A 539 -11.67 11.32 -9.71
N ALA A 540 -11.33 10.07 -9.98
CA ALA A 540 -9.99 9.66 -10.43
C ALA A 540 -9.84 9.83 -11.95
N PHE A 541 -10.92 9.59 -12.70
CA PHE A 541 -10.93 9.71 -14.15
C PHE A 541 -12.35 10.01 -14.66
N ILE A 542 -12.43 10.81 -15.72
CA ILE A 542 -13.63 10.98 -16.53
C ILE A 542 -13.20 11.04 -18.00
N SER A 543 -13.91 10.31 -18.86
CA SER A 543 -13.61 10.31 -20.29
C SER A 543 -13.78 11.72 -20.88
N PRO A 544 -12.79 12.22 -21.65
CA PRO A 544 -12.84 13.57 -22.19
C PRO A 544 -13.80 13.70 -23.39
N ALA A 545 -14.13 12.58 -24.04
CA ALA A 545 -14.98 12.52 -25.21
C ALA A 545 -15.64 11.14 -25.33
N PRO A 546 -16.70 10.99 -26.14
CA PRO A 546 -17.27 9.68 -26.45
C PRO A 546 -16.22 8.76 -27.08
N ARG A 547 -16.19 7.49 -26.68
CA ARG A 547 -15.23 6.45 -27.11
C ARG A 547 -13.77 6.67 -26.68
N ALA A 548 -13.46 7.75 -25.97
CA ALA A 548 -12.13 7.97 -25.38
C ALA A 548 -12.03 7.28 -24.01
N ILE A 549 -12.05 5.95 -24.02
CA ILE A 549 -12.03 5.12 -22.82
C ILE A 549 -10.67 4.40 -22.74
N PRO A 550 -10.00 4.42 -21.58
CA PRO A 550 -8.72 3.74 -21.42
C PRO A 550 -8.93 2.24 -21.12
N GLU A 551 -7.96 1.41 -21.46
CA GLU A 551 -7.90 0.02 -20.98
C GLU A 551 -7.67 -0.01 -19.45
N SER A 552 -6.86 0.92 -18.95
CA SER A 552 -6.48 1.02 -17.55
C SER A 552 -6.43 2.47 -17.09
N ALA A 553 -6.97 2.73 -15.90
CA ALA A 553 -6.98 4.06 -15.32
C ALA A 553 -6.16 4.10 -14.01
N TYR A 554 -5.25 5.06 -13.92
CA TYR A 554 -4.48 5.33 -12.71
C TYR A 554 -5.38 5.90 -11.61
N LEU A 555 -5.32 5.29 -10.43
CA LEU A 555 -6.00 5.74 -9.24
C LEU A 555 -4.99 6.30 -8.24
N GLN A 556 -5.32 7.43 -7.61
CA GLN A 556 -4.39 8.12 -6.72
C GLN A 556 -4.12 7.30 -5.44
N PRO A 557 -2.87 6.83 -5.20
CA PRO A 557 -2.57 5.99 -4.04
C PRO A 557 -2.80 6.66 -2.69
N SER A 558 -2.76 8.00 -2.66
CA SER A 558 -2.96 8.82 -1.46
C SER A 558 -4.36 8.63 -0.84
N VAL A 559 -5.34 8.18 -1.63
CA VAL A 559 -6.71 7.90 -1.20
C VAL A 559 -6.79 6.62 -0.38
N TRP A 560 -5.96 5.62 -0.66
CA TRP A 560 -6.08 4.32 -0.01
C TRP A 560 -5.61 4.34 1.43
N LYS A 561 -6.36 3.66 2.30
CA LYS A 561 -6.08 3.53 3.73
C LYS A 561 -6.35 2.09 4.19
N ALA A 562 -5.77 1.72 5.33
CA ALA A 562 -6.18 0.48 6.00
C ALA A 562 -7.67 0.55 6.34
N GLY A 563 -8.41 -0.54 6.12
CA GLY A 563 -9.87 -0.55 6.22
C GLY A 563 -10.56 -0.71 4.86
N ASP A 564 -11.83 -0.29 4.78
CA ASP A 564 -12.65 -0.48 3.59
C ASP A 564 -12.46 0.67 2.59
N ASN A 565 -12.16 0.28 1.35
CA ASN A 565 -11.93 1.17 0.23
C ASN A 565 -12.91 0.83 -0.89
N TYR A 566 -13.25 1.83 -1.69
CA TYR A 566 -14.31 1.72 -2.69
C TYR A 566 -13.88 2.34 -4.01
N ILE A 567 -14.23 1.65 -5.10
CA ILE A 567 -14.09 2.12 -6.48
C ILE A 567 -15.47 2.01 -7.12
N ASN A 568 -15.96 3.08 -7.71
CA ASN A 568 -17.21 3.11 -8.44
C ASN A 568 -16.97 3.50 -9.90
N LEU A 569 -17.23 2.56 -10.80
CA LEU A 569 -17.19 2.78 -12.24
C LEU A 569 -18.60 3.06 -12.74
N ARG A 570 -18.73 4.03 -13.62
CA ARG A 570 -19.99 4.35 -14.29
C ARG A 570 -19.74 4.61 -15.76
N ASP A 571 -20.33 3.79 -16.63
CA ASP A 571 -20.46 4.13 -18.03
C ASP A 571 -21.66 5.08 -18.22
N PHE A 572 -21.43 6.22 -18.85
CA PHE A 572 -22.44 7.23 -19.10
C PHE A 572 -22.45 7.65 -20.56
N GLN A 573 -23.59 8.19 -21.00
CA GLN A 573 -23.79 8.70 -22.35
C GLN A 573 -23.34 10.17 -22.44
N PRO A 574 -23.10 10.71 -23.64
CA PRO A 574 -22.65 12.11 -23.80
C PRO A 574 -23.59 13.14 -23.14
N GLY A 575 -24.88 12.81 -22.97
CA GLY A 575 -25.85 13.62 -22.24
C GLY A 575 -25.78 13.52 -20.70
N GLY A 576 -24.82 12.79 -20.14
CA GLY A 576 -24.61 12.58 -18.71
C GLY A 576 -25.43 11.46 -18.06
N SER A 577 -26.38 10.86 -18.78
CA SER A 577 -27.19 9.75 -18.26
C SER A 577 -26.39 8.44 -18.22
N THR A 578 -26.54 7.66 -17.15
CA THR A 578 -25.99 6.30 -17.09
C THR A 578 -26.51 5.44 -18.24
N SER A 579 -25.61 4.70 -18.89
CA SER A 579 -25.99 3.78 -19.94
C SER A 579 -26.76 2.58 -19.37
N PRO A 580 -27.96 2.24 -19.89
CA PRO A 580 -28.74 1.11 -19.38
C PRO A 580 -28.16 -0.27 -19.79
N THR A 581 -27.28 -0.31 -20.79
CA THR A 581 -26.79 -1.55 -21.40
C THR A 581 -25.27 -1.65 -21.53
N ASN A 582 -24.50 -0.59 -21.25
CA ASN A 582 -23.04 -0.65 -21.22
C ASN A 582 -22.56 -1.16 -19.85
N TYR A 583 -22.57 -2.47 -19.66
CA TYR A 583 -22.18 -3.06 -18.39
C TYR A 583 -20.67 -3.08 -18.20
N ILE A 584 -20.26 -2.82 -16.95
CA ILE A 584 -18.90 -3.11 -16.48
C ILE A 584 -18.89 -4.56 -16.01
N LEU A 585 -17.95 -5.33 -16.54
CA LEU A 585 -17.88 -6.78 -16.36
C LEU A 585 -17.19 -7.15 -15.05
N PRO A 586 -17.49 -8.34 -14.48
CA PRO A 586 -16.86 -8.81 -13.24
C PRO A 586 -15.34 -9.01 -13.33
N TRP A 587 -14.78 -9.17 -14.53
CA TRP A 587 -13.35 -9.30 -14.79
C TRP A 587 -12.59 -7.97 -14.87
N SER A 588 -13.30 -6.84 -14.67
CA SER A 588 -12.61 -5.60 -14.29
C SER A 588 -11.83 -5.85 -13.00
N SER A 589 -10.66 -5.26 -12.85
CA SER A 589 -9.80 -5.54 -11.70
C SER A 589 -9.14 -4.29 -11.14
N PHE A 590 -8.73 -4.39 -9.89
CA PHE A 590 -7.93 -3.41 -9.18
C PHE A 590 -6.52 -3.96 -8.99
N GLU A 591 -5.54 -3.30 -9.59
CA GLU A 591 -4.13 -3.55 -9.37
C GLU A 591 -3.57 -2.51 -8.41
N TYR A 592 -2.77 -2.92 -7.44
CA TYR A 592 -2.05 -2.00 -6.58
C TYR A 592 -0.70 -2.54 -6.15
N THR A 593 0.26 -1.63 -6.05
CA THR A 593 1.62 -1.89 -5.58
C THR A 593 1.79 -1.26 -4.19
N TYR A 594 2.12 -2.07 -3.20
CA TYR A 594 2.33 -1.63 -1.82
C TYR A 594 3.74 -1.96 -1.32
N ILE A 595 4.17 -1.28 -0.25
CA ILE A 595 5.52 -1.40 0.28
C ILE A 595 5.55 -2.21 1.57
N VAL A 596 6.44 -3.20 1.60
CA VAL A 596 6.82 -3.98 2.76
C VAL A 596 8.26 -3.65 3.16
N LYS A 597 8.57 -3.72 4.46
CA LYS A 597 9.93 -3.47 4.96
C LYS A 597 10.74 -4.76 4.92
N GLY A 598 11.87 -4.73 4.23
CA GLY A 598 12.92 -5.74 4.28
C GLY A 598 13.97 -5.47 5.37
N ILE A 599 13.62 -4.74 6.43
CA ILE A 599 14.51 -4.40 7.53
C ILE A 599 13.77 -4.42 8.86
N VAL A 600 14.39 -5.04 9.86
CA VAL A 600 13.96 -4.98 11.25
C VAL A 600 15.06 -4.40 12.12
N GLY A 601 14.67 -3.54 13.06
CA GLY A 601 15.59 -2.95 14.04
C GLY A 601 16.07 -3.97 15.08
N TYR A 602 16.81 -3.47 16.07
CA TYR A 602 17.15 -4.26 17.25
C TYR A 602 15.86 -4.62 18.02
N GLY A 603 15.69 -5.90 18.32
CA GLY A 603 14.55 -6.42 19.07
C GLY A 603 14.83 -6.55 20.55
N ASP A 604 14.30 -7.62 21.16
CA ASP A 604 14.51 -7.93 22.57
C ASP A 604 15.97 -8.30 22.90
N VAL A 605 16.27 -8.33 24.20
CA VAL A 605 17.58 -8.71 24.74
C VAL A 605 17.58 -10.19 25.11
N PHE A 606 18.47 -10.97 24.51
CA PHE A 606 18.57 -12.41 24.71
C PHE A 606 19.84 -12.82 25.48
N ASN A 607 19.81 -14.00 26.10
CA ASN A 607 20.95 -14.50 26.86
C ASN A 607 22.10 -14.94 25.94
N THR A 608 21.79 -15.38 24.73
CA THR A 608 22.77 -15.81 23.73
C THR A 608 22.68 -14.99 22.45
N SER A 609 23.81 -14.88 21.74
CA SER A 609 23.84 -14.24 20.43
C SER A 609 22.99 -15.01 19.40
N GLU A 610 22.87 -16.32 19.53
CA GLU A 610 22.11 -17.17 18.61
C GLU A 610 20.60 -16.91 18.72
N GLU A 611 20.09 -16.82 19.95
CA GLU A 611 18.68 -16.46 20.19
C GLU A 611 18.34 -15.08 19.63
N ALA A 612 19.20 -14.08 19.84
CA ALA A 612 19.01 -12.75 19.28
C ALA A 612 18.98 -12.75 17.74
N VAL A 613 19.89 -13.50 17.13
CA VAL A 613 19.96 -13.65 15.67
C VAL A 613 18.71 -14.34 15.12
N ASN A 614 18.27 -15.44 15.74
CA ASN A 614 17.08 -16.17 15.32
C ASN A 614 15.81 -15.32 15.46
N ASP A 615 15.69 -14.54 16.54
CA ASP A 615 14.61 -13.55 16.71
C ASP A 615 14.62 -12.51 15.58
N ALA A 616 15.78 -11.93 15.26
CA ALA A 616 15.88 -10.93 14.20
C ALA A 616 15.50 -11.50 12.83
N ILE A 617 15.91 -12.73 12.50
CA ILE A 617 15.51 -13.41 11.28
C ILE A 617 13.99 -13.65 11.27
N GLN A 618 13.43 -14.17 12.37
CA GLN A 618 12.00 -14.46 12.45
C GLN A 618 11.16 -13.20 12.32
N ARG A 619 11.56 -12.09 12.98
CA ARG A 619 10.91 -10.79 12.80
C ARG A 619 11.00 -10.28 11.36
N LEU A 620 12.15 -10.44 10.71
CA LEU A 620 12.31 -10.06 9.30
C LEU A 620 11.38 -10.87 8.38
N VAL A 621 11.32 -12.19 8.56
CA VAL A 621 10.41 -13.07 7.79
C VAL A 621 8.95 -12.70 8.03
N ASN A 622 8.58 -12.42 9.29
CA ASN A 622 7.23 -11.99 9.62
C ASN A 622 6.87 -10.62 9.00
N GLU A 623 7.82 -9.69 8.96
CA GLU A 623 7.63 -8.36 8.34
C GLU A 623 7.48 -8.49 6.82
N LEU A 624 8.29 -9.32 6.17
CA LEU A 624 8.24 -9.59 4.73
C LEU A 624 6.96 -10.31 4.29
N GLY A 625 6.41 -11.18 5.15
CA GLY A 625 5.20 -11.94 4.88
C GLY A 625 5.44 -13.14 3.95
N SER A 626 4.35 -13.80 3.55
CA SER A 626 4.41 -15.09 2.83
C SER A 626 4.79 -15.01 1.35
N ASN A 627 4.78 -13.81 0.76
CA ASN A 627 4.96 -13.62 -0.68
C ASN A 627 6.38 -13.15 -1.05
N VAL A 628 7.27 -13.03 -0.06
CA VAL A 628 8.62 -12.52 -0.22
C VAL A 628 9.60 -13.40 0.55
N ASP A 629 10.50 -14.04 -0.17
CA ASP A 629 11.58 -14.83 0.39
C ASP A 629 12.86 -14.02 0.45
N ALA A 630 13.43 -13.81 1.64
CA ALA A 630 14.74 -13.20 1.78
C ALA A 630 15.84 -14.18 1.37
N THR A 631 16.41 -13.97 0.19
CA THR A 631 17.46 -14.83 -0.36
C THR A 631 18.86 -14.49 0.16
N ASP A 632 19.05 -13.24 0.61
CA ASP A 632 20.30 -12.78 1.22
C ASP A 632 19.98 -11.85 2.40
N ILE A 633 20.44 -12.22 3.60
CA ILE A 633 20.15 -11.54 4.87
C ILE A 633 21.46 -11.13 5.52
N VAL A 634 21.59 -9.84 5.80
CA VAL A 634 22.68 -9.30 6.61
C VAL A 634 22.19 -9.14 8.05
N ILE A 635 23.02 -9.57 8.99
CA ILE A 635 22.71 -9.59 10.41
C ILE A 635 23.78 -8.82 11.17
N GLU A 636 23.36 -7.93 12.06
CA GLU A 636 24.25 -7.26 13.01
C GLU A 636 23.79 -7.61 14.42
N ASN A 637 24.67 -8.29 15.16
CA ASN A 637 24.48 -8.58 16.57
C ASN A 637 25.43 -7.73 17.43
N LYS A 638 24.98 -7.38 18.63
CA LYS A 638 25.79 -6.65 19.62
C LYS A 638 25.54 -7.21 21.00
N SER A 639 26.62 -7.36 21.77
CA SER A 639 26.51 -7.48 23.21
C SER A 639 26.19 -6.11 23.79
N VAL A 640 25.15 -6.04 24.60
CA VAL A 640 24.77 -4.85 25.34
C VAL A 640 24.96 -5.11 26.84
N GLN A 641 25.62 -4.18 27.53
CA GLN A 641 25.87 -4.22 28.96
C GLN A 641 25.43 -2.90 29.60
N GLY A 642 24.93 -2.95 30.83
CA GLY A 642 24.66 -1.75 31.63
C GLY A 642 23.45 -0.93 31.18
N ILE A 643 22.43 -1.56 30.58
CA ILE A 643 21.27 -0.83 30.06
C ILE A 643 20.22 -0.61 31.15
N ARG A 644 20.56 0.18 32.18
CA ARG A 644 19.62 0.62 33.23
C ARG A 644 18.38 1.36 32.69
N TRP A 645 18.39 1.77 31.42
CA TRP A 645 17.42 2.67 30.81
C TRP A 645 16.42 1.97 29.87
N LEU A 646 16.58 0.66 29.58
CA LEU A 646 15.69 -0.05 28.64
C LEU A 646 14.47 -0.68 29.35
N TRP A 647 14.61 -0.98 30.64
CA TRP A 647 13.55 -1.58 31.45
C TRP A 647 12.84 -0.52 32.30
N GLY A 648 11.54 -0.72 32.51
CA GLY A 648 10.68 0.23 33.23
C GLY A 648 11.14 0.49 34.68
N PRO A 649 10.62 1.54 35.33
CA PRO A 649 10.96 1.84 36.72
C PRO A 649 10.47 0.74 37.66
N SER A 650 11.34 0.27 38.56
CA SER A 650 10.99 -0.56 39.70
C SER A 650 10.81 0.27 40.97
N LEU A 651 9.81 -0.08 41.77
CA LEU A 651 9.52 0.57 43.04
C LEU A 651 10.11 -0.25 44.18
N PHE A 652 11.15 0.29 44.82
CA PHE A 652 11.63 -0.24 46.09
C PHE A 652 10.85 0.43 47.22
N ASN A 653 10.17 -0.36 48.05
CA ASN A 653 9.46 0.14 49.22
C ASN A 653 10.15 -0.36 50.49
N LEU A 654 10.57 0.56 51.35
CA LEU A 654 10.99 0.25 52.71
C LEU A 654 9.86 0.62 53.66
N MET A 655 9.27 -0.41 54.26
CA MET A 655 8.21 -0.31 55.25
C MET A 655 8.82 -0.46 56.65
N VAL A 656 8.46 0.41 57.59
CA VAL A 656 8.98 0.38 58.97
C VAL A 656 7.82 0.52 59.97
N TRP A 657 7.79 -0.32 61.00
CA TRP A 657 6.76 -0.34 62.04
C TRP A 657 7.34 -0.66 63.42
N LYS A 658 6.52 -0.54 64.46
CA LYS A 658 6.86 -1.03 65.81
C LYS A 658 6.36 -2.47 65.98
N PRO A 659 7.16 -3.36 66.59
CA PRO A 659 6.79 -4.75 66.84
C PRO A 659 5.52 -4.90 67.67
#